data_AF-A0A7J8YB77-F1
#
_entry.id   AF-A0A7J8YB77-F1
#
_cell.length_a   1.000
_cell.length_b   1.000
_cell.length_c   1.000
_cell.angle_alpha   90.00
_cell.angle_beta   90.00
_cell.angle_gamma   90.00
#
_symmetry.space_group_name_H-M   'P 1'
#
loop_
_entity.id
_entity.type
_entity.pdbx_description
1 polymer ?
#
loop_
_entity_poly.entity_id
_entity_poly.type
_entity_poly.pdbx_seq_one_letter_code
_entity_poly.pdbx_strand_id
1 'polypeptide(L)'
;TEDGQDEYENDGFIVDDVEDEDVDEDEEREDSDEERRKKKKKRKKKEAEDLDEDDYELLRENDVNVPKGSKKFKRLKKARRDFDEEQFGLSDDEFDGGMKGSATAEEKLKRTLFGDDDGQPLEDIAEDEEPIEEEEDGDMGEEDEMADFIVEEDEEHGASVRRKKMKNKKSRHAPDVSSSALKEAIDIFGDVDELLLLRKQGLDSSEQKEGRLEDQFEPTVLSEKYMTEKDDQIRMTDIPERMQISEESTGTPPIDELSIIEESTWIFNQLINGAVPLFDKERQDHFINKDDIMRFLDLTHVQKLDIPFIAMYRKEQCLTLLQDPEQHDVDDDQDKSEKAPTMKWHRVLWAIQDLDRKWLLLQKRKSGLQLHYNKRFEEESRRIYDETRLNLNQQLFESILKDLRGAESEREVDDVDAKFNLHFPPGEVGVDEGQYKRPKRRSQYSICNKAGLWEVASKFGYSAEQLGAHLSLEKMDDELEDAKETPEEIASNFTCAMFETPQAVLKGARHMAVVEISCEPSVKRCVRNIFMDNAVVSTSPTPDGKIAIDSFHQFAGVKWLREKPLTRFDDAQWLLIQKAEEEKLLQVTIKLPEKFLNKLIKECNDQYLSNGVSKSAQQWNEQRKLILHDALFGFLLPSMEKEARSLLASRAKNRLLLEYGKDLWNKVSVGPYQKKESDVSSDEETAPRVMACCWGPGKPATTFVMLDSSGEVLDVLYTAALTLRSQNVHDQQRKKNDQQRVLKFMTDHQPHVVVLGAVNLSCTRLKDDIYEVGLSLLTC
;
A
#
# COMPACT_ATOMS: atom_id res chain seq x y z
N THR A 1 -21.19 0.35 -1.58
CA THR A 1 -21.45 -0.16 -0.21
C THR A 1 -21.00 -1.59 -0.14
N GLU A 2 -20.08 -1.98 0.73
CA GLU A 2 -19.30 -1.23 1.69
C GLU A 2 -18.07 -2.11 1.89
N ASP A 3 -16.91 -1.57 1.54
CA ASP A 3 -15.64 -2.23 1.78
C ASP A 3 -15.43 -2.37 3.27
N GLY A 4 -14.89 -3.54 3.61
CA GLY A 4 -14.41 -3.86 4.91
C GLY A 4 -13.31 -2.91 5.34
N GLN A 5 -13.42 -2.55 6.61
CA GLN A 5 -12.39 -2.09 7.53
C GLN A 5 -10.94 -2.30 7.03
N ASP A 6 -10.38 -1.27 6.38
CA ASP A 6 -8.94 -1.08 6.33
C ASP A 6 -8.48 -0.44 7.64
N GLU A 7 -7.71 -1.21 8.40
CA GLU A 7 -6.90 -0.72 9.50
C GLU A 7 -5.90 0.29 8.96
N TYR A 8 -6.15 1.58 9.17
CA TYR A 8 -5.18 2.63 8.90
C TYR A 8 -3.90 2.41 9.73
N GLU A 9 -2.84 1.97 9.08
CA GLU A 9 -1.49 2.32 9.48
C GLU A 9 -1.40 3.85 9.50
N ASN A 10 -1.11 4.42 10.68
CA ASN A 10 -0.93 5.85 10.88
C ASN A 10 0.23 6.38 10.02
N ASP A 11 -0.08 6.87 8.82
CA ASP A 11 0.79 7.78 8.08
C ASP A 11 0.85 9.11 8.82
N GLY A 12 2.02 9.38 9.40
CA GLY A 12 2.33 10.55 10.22
C GLY A 12 2.39 11.87 9.43
N PHE A 13 1.27 12.28 8.84
CA PHE A 13 1.12 13.59 8.22
C PHE A 13 0.28 14.53 9.11
N ILE A 14 0.90 15.03 10.18
CA ILE A 14 0.43 16.23 10.90
C ILE A 14 1.54 17.27 10.80
N VAL A 15 1.30 18.29 9.98
CA VAL A 15 2.06 19.54 10.00
C VAL A 15 1.46 20.41 11.13
N ASP A 16 1.92 20.19 12.35
CA ASP A 16 1.73 21.14 13.44
C ASP A 16 2.81 22.23 13.33
N ASP A 17 2.51 23.27 12.54
CA ASP A 17 3.25 24.53 12.59
C ASP A 17 2.66 25.37 13.74
N VAL A 18 3.32 25.32 14.91
CA VAL A 18 3.08 26.24 16.02
C VAL A 18 4.16 27.33 15.96
N GLU A 19 3.86 28.42 15.25
CA GLU A 19 4.50 29.72 15.47
C GLU A 19 3.58 30.56 16.37
N ASP A 20 3.81 30.51 17.67
CA ASP A 20 3.33 31.53 18.61
C ASP A 20 4.58 32.18 19.25
N GLU A 21 5.08 33.24 18.61
CA GLU A 21 5.94 34.24 19.25
C GLU A 21 5.02 35.25 19.96
N ASP A 22 4.86 35.11 21.27
CA ASP A 22 4.49 36.24 22.14
C ASP A 22 5.59 36.43 23.19
N VAL A 23 6.32 37.53 23.01
CA VAL A 23 7.18 38.15 24.01
C VAL A 23 6.27 38.92 24.96
N ASP A 24 6.28 38.60 26.25
CA ASP A 24 5.93 39.58 27.29
C ASP A 24 6.72 39.31 28.57
N GLU A 25 7.33 40.38 29.05
CA GLU A 25 8.18 40.50 30.23
C GLU A 25 7.38 40.39 31.54
N ASP A 26 8.04 39.83 32.56
CA ASP A 26 7.85 39.89 34.02
C ASP A 26 6.62 40.61 34.62
N GLU A 27 5.90 39.91 35.52
CA GLU A 27 5.77 40.35 36.92
C GLU A 27 5.15 39.25 37.84
N GLU A 28 5.70 39.15 39.05
CA GLU A 28 5.32 38.23 40.12
C GLU A 28 3.85 38.38 40.58
N ARG A 29 3.18 37.25 40.87
CA ARG A 29 2.30 37.07 42.04
C ARG A 29 1.80 35.62 42.20
N GLU A 30 2.05 35.08 43.38
CA GLU A 30 1.40 33.89 43.94
C GLU A 30 -0.12 34.13 44.08
N ASP A 31 -0.97 33.18 43.66
CA ASP A 31 -2.02 32.65 44.53
C ASP A 31 -2.81 31.45 43.95
N SER A 32 -2.92 30.42 44.81
CA SER A 32 -4.09 29.56 45.09
C SER A 32 -4.69 28.63 44.01
N ASP A 33 -4.50 27.33 44.27
CA ASP A 33 -4.75 26.14 43.45
C ASP A 33 -6.18 25.51 43.56
N GLU A 34 -7.22 26.28 43.90
CA GLU A 34 -8.53 25.70 44.28
C GLU A 34 -9.74 26.06 43.38
N GLU A 35 -9.56 26.84 42.30
CA GLU A 35 -10.66 27.20 41.39
C GLU A 35 -10.70 26.44 40.04
N ARG A 36 -9.64 25.73 39.66
CA ARG A 36 -9.59 25.01 38.37
C ARG A 36 -10.40 23.70 38.31
N ARG A 37 -10.85 23.18 39.46
CA ARG A 37 -11.55 21.87 39.55
C ARG A 37 -13.07 21.91 39.40
N LYS A 38 -13.71 23.08 39.39
CA LYS A 38 -15.19 23.18 39.28
C LYS A 38 -15.74 23.51 37.88
N LYS A 39 -14.89 23.89 36.91
CA LYS A 39 -15.32 24.15 35.51
C LYS A 39 -15.27 22.92 34.57
N LYS A 40 -14.71 21.77 35.00
CA LYS A 40 -14.57 20.57 34.16
C LYS A 40 -15.70 19.51 34.28
N LYS A 41 -16.75 19.73 35.07
CA LYS A 41 -17.83 18.73 35.32
C LYS A 41 -19.18 19.02 34.65
N LYS A 42 -19.24 19.86 33.61
CA LYS A 42 -20.48 20.16 32.89
C LYS A 42 -20.28 20.25 31.37
N ARG A 43 -19.71 19.21 30.76
CA ARG A 43 -19.72 19.00 29.31
C ARG A 43 -19.49 17.51 29.01
N LYS A 44 -20.54 16.72 29.21
CA LYS A 44 -20.66 15.37 28.65
C LYS A 44 -22.11 15.23 28.21
N LYS A 45 -22.37 15.61 26.96
CA LYS A 45 -23.63 15.34 26.25
C LYS A 45 -23.21 14.81 24.88
N LYS A 46 -23.61 13.56 24.59
CA LYS A 46 -23.46 12.87 23.31
C LYS A 46 -23.72 13.84 22.16
N GLU A 47 -22.69 14.14 21.38
CA GLU A 47 -22.85 14.58 19.99
C GLU A 47 -23.25 13.33 19.21
N ALA A 48 -24.40 13.38 18.55
CA ALA A 48 -24.67 12.51 17.43
C ALA A 48 -23.96 13.17 16.25
N GLU A 49 -23.13 12.40 15.55
CA GLU A 49 -22.45 12.80 14.32
C GLU A 49 -23.53 13.13 13.25
N ASP A 50 -23.85 14.42 13.11
CA ASP A 50 -24.53 14.92 11.91
C ASP A 50 -23.40 15.07 10.87
N LEU A 51 -23.38 14.19 9.87
CA LEU A 51 -22.45 14.25 8.73
C LEU A 51 -22.56 15.62 8.04
N ASP A 52 -21.42 16.22 7.71
CA ASP A 52 -21.34 17.49 7.00
C ASP A 52 -21.74 17.34 5.51
N GLU A 53 -21.98 18.47 4.82
CA GLU A 53 -22.44 18.44 3.42
C GLU A 53 -21.46 17.71 2.49
N ASP A 54 -20.18 17.73 2.82
CA ASP A 54 -19.08 17.06 2.09
C ASP A 54 -19.16 15.53 2.26
N ASP A 55 -19.53 15.02 3.44
CA ASP A 55 -19.75 13.58 3.67
C ASP A 55 -20.97 13.08 2.90
N TYR A 56 -22.04 13.87 2.81
CA TYR A 56 -23.20 13.56 1.97
C TYR A 56 -22.91 13.67 0.47
N GLU A 57 -21.83 14.34 0.07
CA GLU A 57 -21.38 14.43 -1.31
C GLU A 57 -20.49 13.23 -1.65
N LEU A 58 -19.58 12.84 -0.76
CA LEU A 58 -18.80 11.59 -0.85
C LEU A 58 -19.69 10.34 -0.90
N LEU A 59 -20.77 10.32 -0.10
CA LEU A 59 -21.74 9.23 -0.13
C LEU A 59 -22.56 9.21 -1.44
N ARG A 60 -22.76 10.35 -2.10
CA ARG A 60 -23.44 10.43 -3.40
C ARG A 60 -22.50 10.12 -4.57
N GLU A 61 -21.22 10.42 -4.44
CA GLU A 61 -20.19 10.08 -5.42
C GLU A 61 -19.89 8.56 -5.43
N ASN A 62 -20.17 7.88 -4.31
CA ASN A 62 -20.11 6.42 -4.16
C ASN A 62 -21.47 5.70 -4.30
N ASP A 63 -22.46 6.33 -4.96
CA ASP A 63 -23.81 5.78 -5.25
C ASP A 63 -24.63 5.29 -4.02
N VAL A 64 -24.38 5.84 -2.82
CA VAL A 64 -25.15 5.53 -1.61
C VAL A 64 -26.30 6.53 -1.43
N ASN A 65 -27.54 6.06 -1.55
CA ASN A 65 -28.74 6.91 -1.46
C ASN A 65 -29.22 7.08 -0.01
N VAL A 66 -28.83 8.16 0.67
CA VAL A 66 -29.23 8.46 2.06
C VAL A 66 -30.42 9.45 2.11
N PRO A 67 -31.52 9.19 2.83
CA PRO A 67 -32.65 10.12 2.92
C PRO A 67 -32.29 11.39 3.73
N LYS A 68 -32.35 12.57 3.10
CA LYS A 68 -32.13 13.85 3.81
C LYS A 68 -33.23 14.14 4.84
N GLY A 69 -32.86 14.15 6.12
CA GLY A 69 -33.73 14.57 7.22
C GLY A 69 -34.04 16.07 7.20
N SER A 70 -35.26 16.45 6.81
CA SER A 70 -35.68 17.86 6.76
C SER A 70 -35.94 18.47 8.16
N LYS A 71 -35.00 19.24 8.71
CA LYS A 71 -35.24 20.08 9.90
C LYS A 71 -35.96 21.38 9.50
N LYS A 72 -37.29 21.41 9.63
CA LYS A 72 -38.17 22.58 9.44
C LYS A 72 -37.85 23.70 10.44
N PHE A 73 -37.73 24.94 9.96
CA PHE A 73 -37.57 26.15 10.78
C PHE A 73 -38.78 26.38 11.72
N LYS A 74 -38.50 26.65 13.01
CA LYS A 74 -39.50 26.96 14.05
C LYS A 74 -40.11 28.36 13.84
N ARG A 75 -41.43 28.43 13.60
CA ARG A 75 -42.26 29.63 13.76
C ARG A 75 -42.85 29.72 15.18
N LEU A 76 -43.03 30.95 15.64
CA LEU A 76 -43.37 31.38 16.99
C LEU A 76 -44.86 31.15 17.39
N LYS A 77 -45.07 30.89 18.71
CA LYS A 77 -46.28 31.10 19.56
C LYS A 77 -47.55 30.27 19.29
N LYS A 78 -48.04 29.51 20.30
CA LYS A 78 -48.99 29.95 21.36
C LYS A 78 -49.68 28.76 22.09
N ALA A 79 -49.49 28.72 23.40
CA ALA A 79 -50.41 28.35 24.50
C ALA A 79 -51.18 26.99 24.58
N ARG A 80 -51.07 26.41 25.79
CA ARG A 80 -52.06 25.71 26.66
C ARG A 80 -52.19 24.18 26.65
N ARG A 81 -52.00 23.65 27.89
CA ARG A 81 -52.73 22.59 28.63
C ARG A 81 -52.72 21.17 28.06
N ASP A 82 -52.79 20.09 28.83
CA ASP A 82 -52.62 19.69 30.24
C ASP A 82 -52.78 18.12 30.19
N PHE A 83 -52.39 17.42 31.27
CA PHE A 83 -52.74 16.02 31.65
C PHE A 83 -52.04 14.88 30.87
N ASP A 84 -51.10 14.14 31.50
CA ASP A 84 -51.26 12.96 32.41
C ASP A 84 -51.44 11.68 31.56
N GLU A 85 -50.85 10.51 31.79
CA GLU A 85 -50.42 9.74 32.99
C GLU A 85 -49.44 8.65 32.47
N GLU A 86 -48.38 8.28 33.21
CA GLU A 86 -48.16 6.94 33.85
C GLU A 86 -48.27 5.70 32.90
N GLN A 87 -47.45 4.64 32.92
CA GLN A 87 -46.72 3.93 33.98
C GLN A 87 -45.85 2.80 33.34
N PHE A 88 -44.75 2.42 34.01
CA PHE A 88 -44.07 1.10 34.15
C PHE A 88 -44.53 -0.11 33.29
N GLY A 89 -43.74 -1.11 32.90
CA GLY A 89 -42.40 -1.59 33.26
C GLY A 89 -42.29 -3.12 33.04
N LEU A 90 -41.08 -3.60 32.75
CA LEU A 90 -40.48 -4.93 33.05
C LEU A 90 -40.93 -6.26 32.36
N SER A 91 -39.86 -6.99 31.99
CA SER A 91 -39.56 -8.45 32.03
C SER A 91 -39.98 -9.43 30.91
N ASP A 92 -38.95 -10.01 30.27
CA ASP A 92 -38.53 -11.43 30.28
C ASP A 92 -39.60 -12.54 30.11
N ASP A 93 -39.51 -13.34 29.04
CA ASP A 93 -39.17 -14.79 29.06
C ASP A 93 -39.25 -15.45 27.65
N GLU A 94 -38.51 -16.56 27.51
CA GLU A 94 -38.31 -17.46 26.36
C GLU A 94 -39.57 -18.05 25.66
N PHE A 95 -39.50 -18.30 24.34
CA PHE A 95 -39.92 -19.58 23.72
C PHE A 95 -39.39 -19.80 22.29
N ASP A 96 -39.20 -21.08 21.99
CA ASP A 96 -38.70 -21.79 20.81
C ASP A 96 -39.55 -21.64 19.51
N GLY A 97 -38.94 -21.92 18.35
CA GLY A 97 -39.65 -22.04 17.07
C GLY A 97 -38.78 -21.87 15.82
N GLY A 98 -38.31 -22.98 15.23
CA GLY A 98 -37.64 -22.99 13.94
C GLY A 98 -38.56 -22.67 12.75
N MET A 99 -37.98 -22.13 11.66
CA MET A 99 -38.06 -22.62 10.27
C MET A 99 -37.70 -21.49 9.28
N LYS A 100 -36.91 -21.85 8.25
CA LYS A 100 -36.62 -21.15 6.97
C LYS A 100 -35.63 -19.98 7.03
N GLY A 101 -34.35 -20.34 7.13
CA GLY A 101 -33.26 -19.49 6.64
C GLY A 101 -33.23 -19.50 5.11
N SER A 102 -33.29 -18.30 4.53
CA SER A 102 -32.99 -18.03 3.12
C SER A 102 -31.57 -18.48 2.81
N ALA A 103 -31.38 -19.33 1.80
CA ALA A 103 -30.04 -19.70 1.33
C ALA A 103 -29.31 -18.44 0.87
N THR A 104 -28.12 -18.20 1.44
CA THR A 104 -27.29 -17.05 1.09
C THR A 104 -26.76 -17.21 -0.33
N ALA A 105 -26.50 -16.08 -0.98
CA ALA A 105 -26.01 -16.05 -2.36
C ALA A 105 -24.71 -16.88 -2.51
N GLU A 106 -23.88 -16.93 -1.46
CA GLU A 106 -22.65 -17.74 -1.42
C GLU A 106 -22.89 -19.25 -1.62
N GLU A 107 -24.01 -19.79 -1.10
CA GLU A 107 -24.31 -21.23 -1.15
C GLU A 107 -24.83 -21.66 -2.54
N LYS A 108 -25.49 -20.74 -3.25
CA LYS A 108 -25.95 -20.95 -4.63
C LYS A 108 -24.79 -20.96 -5.63
N LEU A 109 -23.76 -20.13 -5.40
CA LEU A 109 -22.58 -20.06 -6.27
C LEU A 109 -21.69 -21.33 -6.18
N LYS A 110 -21.62 -21.95 -4.99
CA LYS A 110 -20.86 -23.21 -4.78
C LYS A 110 -21.46 -24.38 -5.56
N ARG A 111 -22.79 -24.47 -5.62
CA ARG A 111 -23.52 -25.53 -6.36
C ARG A 111 -23.41 -25.46 -7.88
N THR A 112 -23.08 -24.29 -8.44
CA THR A 112 -22.97 -24.13 -9.90
C THR A 112 -21.55 -24.31 -10.43
N LEU A 113 -20.53 -24.26 -9.58
CA LEU A 113 -19.11 -24.31 -9.98
C LEU A 113 -18.41 -25.64 -9.66
N PHE A 114 -18.89 -26.41 -8.68
CA PHE A 114 -18.38 -27.76 -8.40
C PHE A 114 -19.54 -28.75 -8.53
N GLY A 115 -19.53 -29.56 -9.58
CA GLY A 115 -20.44 -30.68 -9.69
C GLY A 115 -20.14 -31.69 -8.59
N ASP A 116 -21.15 -32.03 -7.78
CA ASP A 116 -21.07 -33.07 -6.75
C ASP A 116 -20.69 -34.41 -7.40
N ASP A 117 -19.46 -34.86 -7.16
CA ASP A 117 -19.12 -36.28 -7.03
C ASP A 117 -18.95 -36.55 -5.54
N ASP A 118 -20.05 -36.94 -4.89
CA ASP A 118 -20.00 -37.50 -3.55
C ASP A 118 -20.70 -38.87 -3.56
N GLY A 119 -19.87 -39.89 -3.33
CA GLY A 119 -20.21 -41.29 -3.42
C GLY A 119 -21.26 -41.72 -2.40
N GLN A 120 -22.14 -42.62 -2.86
CA GLN A 120 -23.06 -43.35 -2.00
C GLN A 120 -22.36 -44.54 -1.33
N PRO A 121 -22.67 -44.85 -0.06
CA PRO A 121 -22.19 -46.05 0.60
C PRO A 121 -23.06 -47.26 0.27
N LEU A 122 -22.39 -48.39 0.02
CA LEU A 122 -22.93 -49.73 -0.15
C LEU A 122 -23.60 -50.24 1.15
N GLU A 123 -24.79 -50.82 1.02
CA GLU A 123 -25.28 -51.89 1.90
C GLU A 123 -25.83 -53.04 1.04
N ASP A 124 -25.24 -54.23 1.26
CA ASP A 124 -25.58 -55.52 0.66
C ASP A 124 -26.97 -56.02 1.10
N ILE A 125 -27.65 -56.80 0.24
CA ILE A 125 -28.13 -58.19 0.49
C ILE A 125 -28.90 -58.75 -0.73
N ALA A 126 -28.27 -59.77 -1.34
CA ALA A 126 -28.75 -61.07 -1.85
C ALA A 126 -29.86 -61.25 -2.90
N GLU A 127 -29.48 -62.04 -3.93
CA GLU A 127 -30.20 -63.14 -4.62
C GLU A 127 -31.48 -62.73 -5.41
N ASP A 128 -31.69 -63.01 -6.70
CA ASP A 128 -31.36 -64.20 -7.50
C ASP A 128 -31.66 -63.95 -9.01
N GLU A 129 -31.03 -64.77 -9.86
CA GLU A 129 -31.41 -65.20 -11.22
C GLU A 129 -31.30 -64.26 -12.45
N GLU A 130 -30.34 -64.59 -13.33
CA GLU A 130 -30.31 -64.34 -14.79
C GLU A 130 -31.50 -65.04 -15.53
N PRO A 131 -31.77 -64.90 -16.87
CA PRO A 131 -30.98 -64.25 -17.94
C PRO A 131 -31.76 -63.48 -19.06
N ILE A 132 -30.97 -62.85 -19.96
CA ILE A 132 -31.10 -62.78 -21.45
C ILE A 132 -32.01 -61.70 -22.13
N GLU A 133 -31.36 -60.95 -23.05
CA GLU A 133 -31.79 -60.32 -24.34
C GLU A 133 -33.02 -59.38 -24.35
N GLU A 134 -33.26 -58.45 -25.28
CA GLU A 134 -32.57 -57.67 -26.31
C GLU A 134 -33.57 -56.53 -26.66
N GLU A 135 -33.05 -55.39 -27.10
CA GLU A 135 -33.58 -54.45 -28.11
C GLU A 135 -34.96 -53.74 -28.01
N GLU A 136 -34.85 -52.44 -28.29
CA GLU A 136 -35.72 -51.54 -29.09
C GLU A 136 -37.08 -51.01 -28.58
N ASP A 137 -37.06 -49.67 -28.47
CA ASP A 137 -38.02 -48.69 -28.98
C ASP A 137 -39.50 -48.73 -28.54
N GLY A 138 -39.96 -47.53 -28.16
CA GLY A 138 -41.27 -47.08 -28.62
C GLY A 138 -42.17 -46.44 -27.56
N ASP A 139 -42.13 -45.10 -27.55
CA ASP A 139 -43.30 -44.27 -27.85
C ASP A 139 -44.36 -43.95 -26.77
N MET A 140 -44.82 -42.71 -26.90
CA MET A 140 -46.14 -42.15 -26.57
C MET A 140 -46.58 -41.83 -25.13
N GLY A 141 -46.96 -40.56 -24.98
CA GLY A 141 -48.22 -40.13 -24.32
C GLY A 141 -47.99 -39.21 -23.12
N GLU A 142 -48.22 -37.89 -23.20
CA GLU A 142 -49.56 -37.22 -23.18
C GLU A 142 -50.29 -37.51 -21.86
N GLU A 143 -50.84 -36.60 -21.07
CA GLU A 143 -51.38 -35.24 -21.21
C GLU A 143 -51.42 -34.68 -19.77
N ASP A 144 -51.10 -33.40 -19.52
CA ASP A 144 -52.02 -32.25 -19.58
C ASP A 144 -53.21 -32.36 -18.60
N GLU A 145 -53.31 -31.39 -17.67
CA GLU A 145 -54.58 -30.82 -17.15
C GLU A 145 -54.30 -29.86 -15.98
N MET A 146 -54.07 -28.60 -16.31
CA MET A 146 -54.18 -27.45 -15.41
C MET A 146 -55.42 -26.65 -15.81
N ALA A 147 -56.37 -26.50 -14.89
CA ALA A 147 -57.34 -25.40 -14.94
C ALA A 147 -57.94 -25.10 -13.55
N ASP A 148 -58.21 -23.80 -13.37
CA ASP A 148 -59.06 -23.13 -12.39
C ASP A 148 -58.56 -22.90 -10.96
N PHE A 149 -58.27 -21.63 -10.62
CA PHE A 149 -59.11 -20.87 -9.67
C PHE A 149 -58.79 -19.34 -9.64
N ILE A 150 -59.86 -18.55 -9.56
CA ILE A 150 -60.06 -17.07 -9.62
C ILE A 150 -59.60 -16.39 -8.30
N VAL A 151 -59.23 -15.10 -8.17
CA VAL A 151 -60.08 -13.89 -7.92
C VAL A 151 -59.28 -12.55 -7.98
N GLU A 152 -59.88 -11.59 -8.73
CA GLU A 152 -59.99 -10.10 -8.74
C GLU A 152 -59.14 -9.17 -7.84
N GLU A 153 -58.74 -7.98 -8.35
CA GLU A 153 -59.45 -6.67 -8.17
C GLU A 153 -58.74 -5.49 -8.90
N ASP A 154 -59.52 -4.72 -9.70
CA ASP A 154 -59.64 -3.25 -9.89
C ASP A 154 -58.40 -2.33 -10.10
N GLU A 155 -58.37 -1.20 -10.83
CA GLU A 155 -59.30 -0.26 -11.50
C GLU A 155 -58.41 0.63 -12.43
N GLU A 156 -58.71 0.83 -13.73
CA GLU A 156 -59.36 1.99 -14.38
C GLU A 156 -58.48 3.16 -14.92
N HIS A 157 -58.93 3.67 -16.09
CA HIS A 157 -58.56 4.86 -16.88
C HIS A 157 -57.36 4.71 -17.86
N GLY A 158 -57.45 4.93 -19.17
CA GLY A 158 -58.51 5.42 -20.04
C GLY A 158 -57.93 5.94 -21.38
N ALA A 159 -58.55 5.53 -22.49
CA ALA A 159 -58.68 6.22 -23.78
C ALA A 159 -57.55 6.21 -24.87
N SER A 160 -57.89 5.46 -25.93
CA SER A 160 -57.92 5.86 -27.36
C SER A 160 -56.68 5.67 -28.25
N VAL A 161 -56.73 4.64 -29.11
CA VAL A 161 -55.88 4.56 -30.32
C VAL A 161 -56.75 4.41 -31.57
N ARG A 162 -56.56 5.35 -32.49
CA ARG A 162 -57.21 5.50 -33.79
C ARG A 162 -56.78 4.38 -34.76
N ARG A 163 -57.75 3.64 -35.30
CA ARG A 163 -57.56 2.74 -36.46
C ARG A 163 -57.22 3.54 -37.73
N LYS A 164 -56.06 3.27 -38.34
CA LYS A 164 -55.72 3.65 -39.73
C LYS A 164 -55.87 2.43 -40.64
N LYS A 165 -56.75 2.51 -41.64
CA LYS A 165 -56.86 1.55 -42.75
C LYS A 165 -55.82 1.88 -43.83
N MET A 166 -55.06 0.88 -44.30
CA MET A 166 -54.47 0.83 -45.65
C MET A 166 -54.36 -0.65 -46.08
N LYS A 167 -55.23 -1.08 -46.99
CA LYS A 167 -55.01 -1.37 -48.43
C LYS A 167 -54.49 -2.79 -48.73
N ASN A 168 -55.46 -3.66 -49.02
CA ASN A 168 -55.30 -5.02 -49.54
C ASN A 168 -54.40 -5.09 -50.78
N LYS A 169 -53.35 -5.92 -50.71
CA LYS A 169 -52.71 -6.55 -51.88
C LYS A 169 -53.22 -8.00 -51.99
N LYS A 170 -53.63 -8.40 -53.20
CA LYS A 170 -54.19 -9.72 -53.51
C LYS A 170 -53.09 -10.79 -53.48
N SER A 171 -53.22 -11.79 -52.63
CA SER A 171 -52.48 -13.06 -52.71
C SER A 171 -53.19 -14.03 -53.67
N ARG A 172 -52.42 -14.91 -54.30
CA ARG A 172 -52.86 -15.91 -55.27
C ARG A 172 -53.37 -17.15 -54.52
N HIS A 173 -54.59 -17.58 -54.82
CA HIS A 173 -55.22 -18.77 -54.21
C HIS A 173 -54.63 -20.08 -54.77
N ALA A 174 -54.40 -21.04 -53.88
CA ALA A 174 -54.47 -22.47 -54.17
C ALA A 174 -55.93 -22.96 -53.96
N PRO A 175 -56.45 -23.89 -54.78
CA PRO A 175 -57.86 -24.25 -54.78
C PRO A 175 -58.17 -25.38 -53.77
N ASP A 176 -59.41 -25.37 -53.26
CA ASP A 176 -60.10 -26.45 -52.50
C ASP A 176 -60.00 -26.52 -50.97
N VAL A 177 -59.76 -25.40 -50.30
CA VAL A 177 -60.29 -25.20 -48.92
C VAL A 177 -61.29 -24.05 -48.93
N SER A 178 -62.46 -24.27 -48.32
CA SER A 178 -63.53 -23.27 -48.23
C SER A 178 -63.02 -21.95 -47.64
N SER A 179 -63.12 -20.87 -48.43
CA SER A 179 -62.64 -19.54 -48.07
C SER A 179 -63.36 -18.89 -46.88
N SER A 180 -64.47 -19.48 -46.43
CA SER A 180 -65.19 -19.08 -45.22
C SER A 180 -64.51 -19.62 -43.96
N ALA A 181 -64.11 -20.89 -43.96
CA ALA A 181 -63.51 -21.55 -42.79
C ALA A 181 -62.11 -21.01 -42.47
N LEU A 182 -61.32 -20.67 -43.50
CA LEU A 182 -60.00 -20.06 -43.32
C LEU A 182 -60.08 -18.62 -42.77
N LYS A 183 -61.12 -17.86 -43.14
CA LYS A 183 -61.33 -16.52 -42.58
C LYS A 183 -61.80 -16.56 -41.14
N GLU A 184 -62.68 -17.51 -40.82
CA GLU A 184 -63.17 -17.71 -39.45
C GLU A 184 -62.04 -18.22 -38.53
N ALA A 185 -61.18 -19.11 -39.03
CA ALA A 185 -59.99 -19.55 -38.30
C ALA A 185 -58.97 -18.42 -38.04
N ILE A 186 -58.76 -17.51 -38.99
CA ILE A 186 -57.89 -16.33 -38.81
C ILE A 186 -58.53 -15.32 -37.82
N ASP A 187 -59.85 -15.15 -37.84
CA ASP A 187 -60.55 -14.27 -36.90
C ASP A 187 -60.64 -14.86 -35.47
N ILE A 188 -60.57 -16.19 -35.31
CA ILE A 188 -60.62 -16.89 -34.01
C ILE A 188 -59.22 -17.09 -33.40
N PHE A 189 -58.22 -17.51 -34.20
CA PHE A 189 -56.90 -17.90 -33.70
C PHE A 189 -55.77 -16.90 -34.04
N GLY A 190 -56.05 -15.84 -34.81
CA GLY A 190 -55.05 -14.89 -35.29
C GLY A 190 -54.29 -15.39 -36.53
N ASP A 191 -53.49 -14.50 -37.14
CA ASP A 191 -52.64 -14.87 -38.28
C ASP A 191 -51.43 -15.70 -37.79
N VAL A 192 -51.35 -16.95 -38.22
CA VAL A 192 -50.30 -17.90 -37.82
C VAL A 192 -48.91 -17.41 -38.26
N ASP A 193 -48.81 -16.70 -39.38
CA ASP A 193 -47.55 -16.12 -39.84
C ASP A 193 -47.11 -14.96 -38.92
N GLU A 194 -48.05 -14.22 -38.33
CA GLU A 194 -47.79 -13.14 -37.35
C GLU A 194 -47.39 -13.72 -35.99
N LEU A 195 -48.01 -14.81 -35.55
CA LEU A 195 -47.62 -15.55 -34.33
C LEU A 195 -46.26 -16.23 -34.46
N LEU A 196 -45.91 -16.76 -35.64
CA LEU A 196 -44.58 -17.31 -35.91
C LEU A 196 -43.50 -16.21 -35.97
N LEU A 197 -43.85 -15.01 -36.44
CA LEU A 197 -42.96 -13.84 -36.39
C LEU A 197 -42.77 -13.32 -34.96
N LEU A 198 -43.82 -13.30 -34.14
CA LEU A 198 -43.74 -12.97 -32.72
C LEU A 198 -42.94 -14.01 -31.92
N ARG A 199 -43.06 -15.30 -32.25
CA ARG A 199 -42.23 -16.36 -31.66
C ARG A 199 -40.76 -16.25 -32.05
N LYS A 200 -40.46 -15.87 -33.30
CA LYS A 200 -39.09 -15.56 -33.73
C LYS A 200 -38.53 -14.30 -33.06
N GLN A 201 -39.33 -13.25 -32.90
CA GLN A 201 -38.92 -12.06 -32.13
C GLN A 201 -38.79 -12.33 -30.62
N GLY A 202 -39.59 -13.26 -30.07
CA GLY A 202 -39.50 -13.72 -28.68
C GLY A 202 -38.25 -14.58 -28.43
N LEU A 203 -37.82 -15.37 -29.42
CA LEU A 203 -36.59 -16.16 -29.37
C LEU A 203 -35.33 -15.30 -29.54
N ASP A 204 -35.39 -14.26 -30.37
CA ASP A 204 -34.29 -13.29 -30.53
C ASP A 204 -34.21 -12.27 -29.37
N SER A 205 -35.22 -12.22 -28.49
CA SER A 205 -35.22 -11.40 -27.26
C SER A 205 -35.09 -12.23 -25.98
N SER A 206 -35.06 -13.56 -26.11
CA SER A 206 -34.75 -14.52 -25.05
C SER A 206 -33.34 -15.09 -25.18
N GLU A 207 -32.39 -14.35 -25.75
CA GLU A 207 -31.06 -14.37 -25.16
C GLU A 207 -31.26 -13.88 -23.73
N GLN A 208 -31.23 -14.81 -22.78
CA GLN A 208 -31.03 -14.48 -21.39
C GLN A 208 -29.88 -13.48 -21.37
N LYS A 209 -30.19 -12.20 -21.14
CA LYS A 209 -29.20 -11.31 -20.55
C LYS A 209 -28.91 -11.97 -19.22
N GLU A 210 -27.91 -12.84 -19.18
CA GLU A 210 -27.28 -13.25 -17.93
C GLU A 210 -27.02 -11.94 -17.21
N GLY A 211 -27.83 -11.66 -16.18
CA GLY A 211 -27.64 -10.46 -15.37
C GLY A 211 -26.20 -10.49 -14.91
N ARG A 212 -25.48 -9.38 -15.02
CA ARG A 212 -24.07 -9.36 -14.62
C ARG A 212 -23.97 -9.90 -13.21
N LEU A 213 -22.89 -10.61 -12.87
CA LEU A 213 -22.71 -11.13 -11.51
C LEU A 213 -22.78 -9.98 -10.47
N GLU A 214 -22.37 -8.78 -10.88
CA GLU A 214 -22.55 -7.48 -10.19
C GLU A 214 -24.00 -7.16 -9.80
N ASP A 215 -24.98 -7.57 -10.61
CA ASP A 215 -26.41 -7.30 -10.37
C ASP A 215 -27.04 -8.34 -9.42
N GLN A 216 -26.38 -9.48 -9.20
CA GLN A 216 -26.92 -10.63 -8.47
C GLN A 216 -26.29 -10.83 -7.09
N PHE A 217 -25.09 -10.28 -6.86
CA PHE A 217 -24.30 -10.51 -5.65
C PHE A 217 -23.81 -9.20 -5.04
N GLU A 218 -23.61 -9.20 -3.73
CA GLU A 218 -23.02 -8.05 -3.03
C GLU A 218 -21.54 -7.87 -3.44
N PRO A 219 -21.04 -6.62 -3.59
CA PRO A 219 -19.67 -6.35 -4.01
C PRO A 219 -18.61 -7.05 -3.16
N THR A 220 -18.82 -7.15 -1.83
CA THR A 220 -17.90 -7.82 -0.91
C THR A 220 -17.80 -9.33 -1.17
N VAL A 221 -18.91 -9.97 -1.55
CA VAL A 221 -18.90 -11.40 -1.90
C VAL A 221 -18.17 -11.62 -3.23
N LEU A 222 -18.34 -10.69 -4.17
CA LEU A 222 -17.63 -10.73 -5.45
C LEU A 222 -16.12 -10.54 -5.25
N SER A 223 -15.70 -9.60 -4.41
CA SER A 223 -14.27 -9.36 -4.12
C SER A 223 -13.63 -10.53 -3.36
N GLU A 224 -14.29 -11.07 -2.33
CA GLU A 224 -13.78 -12.23 -1.57
C GLU A 224 -13.62 -13.49 -2.43
N LYS A 225 -14.44 -13.63 -3.48
CA LYS A 225 -14.38 -14.76 -4.42
C LYS A 225 -13.57 -14.45 -5.69
N TYR A 226 -12.93 -13.28 -5.77
CA TYR A 226 -12.20 -12.83 -6.95
C TYR A 226 -13.05 -12.86 -8.24
N MET A 227 -14.32 -12.46 -8.16
CA MET A 227 -15.29 -12.47 -9.27
C MET A 227 -15.72 -11.05 -9.68
N THR A 228 -14.89 -10.05 -9.41
CA THR A 228 -15.15 -8.68 -9.86
C THR A 228 -14.79 -8.51 -11.33
N GLU A 229 -15.29 -7.45 -11.97
CA GLU A 229 -14.90 -7.10 -13.34
C GLU A 229 -13.38 -6.97 -13.50
N LYS A 230 -12.70 -6.48 -12.45
CA LYS A 230 -11.23 -6.38 -12.41
C LYS A 230 -10.58 -7.76 -12.43
N ASP A 231 -11.09 -8.72 -11.66
CA ASP A 231 -10.55 -10.09 -11.62
C ASP A 231 -10.73 -10.80 -12.97
N ASP A 232 -11.88 -10.60 -13.62
CA ASP A 232 -12.12 -11.13 -14.96
C ASP A 232 -11.17 -10.51 -15.99
N GLN A 233 -10.86 -9.21 -15.89
CA GLN A 233 -9.83 -8.59 -16.72
C GLN A 233 -8.46 -9.21 -16.47
N ILE A 234 -8.11 -9.51 -15.21
CA ILE A 234 -6.83 -10.15 -14.87
C ILE A 234 -6.75 -11.55 -15.48
N ARG A 235 -7.82 -12.35 -15.39
CA ARG A 235 -7.90 -13.71 -15.94
C ARG A 235 -7.81 -13.75 -17.46
N MET A 236 -8.43 -12.79 -18.13
CA MET A 236 -8.51 -12.75 -19.60
C MET A 236 -7.25 -12.15 -20.25
N THR A 237 -6.45 -11.40 -19.49
CA THR A 237 -5.24 -10.74 -19.99
C THR A 237 -4.05 -11.70 -19.95
N ASP A 238 -3.40 -11.92 -21.10
CA ASP A 238 -2.23 -12.82 -21.22
C ASP A 238 -0.92 -12.16 -20.76
N ILE A 239 -0.89 -11.75 -19.49
CA ILE A 239 0.26 -11.14 -18.80
C ILE A 239 0.34 -11.75 -17.39
N PRO A 240 1.53 -12.03 -16.83
CA PRO A 240 1.63 -12.52 -15.46
C PRO A 240 0.90 -11.61 -14.45
N GLU A 241 0.07 -12.20 -13.59
CA GLU A 241 -0.77 -11.48 -12.60
C GLU A 241 0.03 -10.45 -11.77
N ARG A 242 1.23 -10.81 -11.31
CA ARG A 242 2.11 -9.88 -10.56
C ARG A 242 2.47 -8.62 -11.34
N MET A 243 2.65 -8.74 -12.66
CA MET A 243 2.91 -7.58 -13.51
C MET A 243 1.64 -6.74 -13.66
N GLN A 244 0.48 -7.36 -13.86
CA GLN A 244 -0.80 -6.65 -13.98
C GLN A 244 -1.11 -5.82 -12.73
N ILE A 245 -0.95 -6.40 -11.53
CA ILE A 245 -1.16 -5.70 -10.25
C ILE A 245 -0.17 -4.53 -10.10
N SER A 246 1.10 -4.73 -10.48
CA SER A 246 2.09 -3.66 -10.44
C SER A 246 1.73 -2.51 -11.39
N GLU A 247 1.33 -2.85 -12.63
CA GLU A 247 0.98 -1.90 -13.69
C GLU A 247 -0.26 -1.05 -13.36
N GLU A 248 -1.20 -1.51 -12.52
CA GLU A 248 -2.31 -0.67 -12.02
C GLU A 248 -1.77 0.57 -11.30
N SER A 249 -0.72 0.39 -10.49
CA SER A 249 -0.10 1.48 -9.73
C SER A 249 0.89 2.29 -10.58
N THR A 250 1.75 1.63 -11.34
CA THR A 250 2.85 2.28 -12.08
C THR A 250 2.45 2.83 -13.43
N GLY A 251 1.38 2.31 -14.02
CA GLY A 251 1.13 2.38 -15.46
C GLY A 251 1.97 1.37 -16.23
N THR A 252 1.66 1.21 -17.51
CA THR A 252 2.37 0.30 -18.42
C THR A 252 3.81 0.75 -18.64
N PRO A 253 4.80 -0.16 -18.54
CA PRO A 253 6.20 0.19 -18.76
C PRO A 253 6.46 0.64 -20.20
N PRO A 254 7.45 1.53 -20.43
CA PRO A 254 7.85 1.93 -21.76
C PRO A 254 8.51 0.76 -22.50
N ILE A 255 8.25 0.68 -23.79
CA ILE A 255 8.72 -0.38 -24.70
C ILE A 255 9.82 0.19 -25.64
N ASP A 256 10.02 1.51 -25.63
CA ASP A 256 11.02 2.15 -26.47
C ASP A 256 12.44 1.95 -25.94
N GLU A 257 13.36 1.69 -26.88
CA GLU A 257 14.76 1.37 -26.57
C GLU A 257 15.46 2.50 -25.80
N LEU A 258 15.13 3.77 -26.08
CA LEU A 258 15.72 4.91 -25.38
C LEU A 258 15.31 4.94 -23.90
N SER A 259 14.03 4.76 -23.59
CA SER A 259 13.55 4.69 -22.20
C SER A 259 14.17 3.51 -21.44
N ILE A 260 14.29 2.34 -22.07
CA ILE A 260 14.95 1.18 -21.45
C ILE A 260 16.45 1.46 -21.19
N ILE A 261 17.13 2.20 -22.08
CA ILE A 261 18.52 2.62 -21.85
C ILE A 261 18.61 3.61 -20.68
N GLU A 262 17.71 4.59 -20.60
CA GLU A 262 17.68 5.56 -19.50
C GLU A 262 17.40 4.87 -18.16
N GLU A 263 16.39 4.01 -18.12
CA GLU A 263 16.02 3.20 -16.97
C GLU A 263 17.16 2.29 -16.52
N SER A 264 17.76 1.50 -17.42
CA SER A 264 18.87 0.62 -17.08
C SER A 264 20.07 1.40 -16.53
N THR A 265 20.33 2.61 -17.03
CA THR A 265 21.36 3.51 -16.47
C THR A 265 21.01 3.93 -15.06
N TRP A 266 19.76 4.32 -14.83
CA TRP A 266 19.30 4.72 -13.52
C TRP A 266 19.37 3.56 -12.51
N ILE A 267 18.85 2.37 -12.86
CA ILE A 267 18.91 1.17 -12.02
C ILE A 267 20.36 0.81 -11.69
N PHE A 268 21.24 0.83 -12.67
CA PHE A 268 22.67 0.55 -12.47
C PHE A 268 23.31 1.52 -11.46
N ASN A 269 23.03 2.82 -11.58
CA ASN A 269 23.50 3.83 -10.63
C ASN A 269 22.94 3.61 -9.22
N GLN A 270 21.66 3.23 -9.09
CA GLN A 270 21.05 2.92 -7.79
C GLN A 270 21.70 1.69 -7.13
N LEU A 271 22.03 0.67 -7.90
CA LEU A 271 22.70 -0.54 -7.41
C LEU A 271 24.14 -0.23 -6.94
N ILE A 272 24.90 0.56 -7.70
CA ILE A 272 26.26 0.98 -7.32
C ILE A 272 26.26 1.87 -6.10
N ASN A 273 25.33 2.83 -6.02
CA ASN A 273 25.25 3.75 -4.88
C ASN A 273 24.73 3.08 -3.59
N GLY A 274 24.45 1.77 -3.61
CA GLY A 274 24.00 1.01 -2.45
C GLY A 274 22.57 1.34 -2.01
N ALA A 275 21.71 1.78 -2.95
CA ALA A 275 20.30 2.04 -2.64
C ALA A 275 19.54 0.77 -2.24
N VAL A 276 20.00 -0.39 -2.72
CA VAL A 276 19.54 -1.71 -2.27
C VAL A 276 20.67 -2.39 -1.51
N PRO A 277 20.45 -2.84 -0.26
CA PRO A 277 21.46 -3.52 0.55
C PRO A 277 21.65 -4.97 0.11
N LEU A 278 21.98 -5.18 -1.17
CA LEU A 278 22.30 -6.48 -1.74
C LEU A 278 23.78 -6.83 -1.61
N PHE A 279 24.64 -5.81 -1.66
CA PHE A 279 26.09 -5.95 -1.69
C PHE A 279 26.71 -5.24 -0.50
N ASP A 280 27.75 -5.83 0.08
CA ASP A 280 28.67 -5.08 0.95
C ASP A 280 29.36 -3.98 0.13
N LYS A 281 29.45 -2.78 0.72
CA LYS A 281 29.98 -1.55 0.10
C LYS A 281 31.38 -1.71 -0.51
N GLU A 282 32.13 -2.73 -0.09
CA GLU A 282 33.50 -3.00 -0.57
C GLU A 282 33.58 -3.82 -1.86
N ARG A 283 32.47 -4.37 -2.38
CA ARG A 283 32.45 -5.31 -3.53
C ARG A 283 31.61 -4.86 -4.74
N GLN A 284 31.06 -3.64 -4.73
CA GLN A 284 30.04 -3.19 -5.70
C GLN A 284 30.51 -3.02 -7.16
N ASP A 285 31.81 -2.80 -7.39
CA ASP A 285 32.29 -2.24 -8.66
C ASP A 285 32.54 -3.27 -9.81
N HIS A 286 32.38 -4.58 -9.56
CA HIS A 286 32.87 -5.61 -10.50
C HIS A 286 31.90 -6.76 -10.86
N PHE A 287 30.66 -6.76 -10.37
CA PHE A 287 29.78 -7.94 -10.55
C PHE A 287 28.60 -7.77 -11.51
N ILE A 288 28.03 -6.58 -11.67
CA ILE A 288 26.80 -6.40 -12.46
C ILE A 288 27.11 -5.72 -13.79
N ASN A 289 26.66 -6.31 -14.90
CA ASN A 289 26.74 -5.69 -16.22
C ASN A 289 25.44 -4.93 -16.52
N LYS A 290 25.55 -3.65 -16.92
CA LYS A 290 24.41 -2.84 -17.38
C LYS A 290 23.66 -3.49 -18.55
N ASP A 291 24.37 -4.14 -19.48
CA ASP A 291 23.73 -4.79 -20.63
C ASP A 291 22.81 -5.95 -20.21
N ASP A 292 23.12 -6.63 -19.10
CA ASP A 292 22.25 -7.68 -18.56
C ASP A 292 20.98 -7.07 -17.94
N ILE A 293 21.07 -5.90 -17.30
CA ILE A 293 19.90 -5.15 -16.79
C ILE A 293 19.00 -4.76 -17.96
N MET A 294 19.58 -4.23 -19.04
CA MET A 294 18.84 -3.84 -20.24
C MET A 294 18.11 -5.04 -20.87
N ARG A 295 18.79 -6.20 -20.97
CA ARG A 295 18.15 -7.44 -21.45
C ARG A 295 17.05 -7.93 -20.52
N PHE A 296 17.25 -7.83 -19.21
CA PHE A 296 16.22 -8.18 -18.23
C PHE A 296 14.97 -7.32 -18.40
N LEU A 297 15.12 -6.01 -18.57
CA LEU A 297 14.01 -5.09 -18.83
C LEU A 297 13.31 -5.38 -20.15
N ASP A 298 14.03 -5.76 -21.21
CA ASP A 298 13.40 -6.22 -22.47
C ASP A 298 12.52 -7.46 -22.24
N LEU A 299 13.03 -8.44 -21.49
CA LEU A 299 12.31 -9.68 -21.17
C LEU A 299 11.05 -9.41 -20.33
N THR A 300 11.08 -8.44 -19.41
CA THR A 300 9.93 -8.10 -18.57
C THR A 300 8.96 -7.12 -19.25
N HIS A 301 9.43 -6.05 -19.88
CA HIS A 301 8.58 -4.98 -20.42
C HIS A 301 7.96 -5.37 -21.76
N VAL A 302 8.78 -5.96 -22.65
CA VAL A 302 8.38 -6.28 -24.03
C VAL A 302 7.81 -7.70 -24.09
N GLN A 303 8.53 -8.67 -23.55
CA GLN A 303 8.15 -10.09 -23.66
C GLN A 303 7.22 -10.56 -22.53
N LYS A 304 6.98 -9.73 -21.51
CA LYS A 304 6.10 -10.03 -20.36
C LYS A 304 6.44 -11.34 -19.66
N LEU A 305 7.75 -11.65 -19.55
CA LEU A 305 8.24 -12.86 -18.91
C LEU A 305 8.47 -12.65 -17.41
N ASP A 306 7.98 -13.59 -16.61
CA ASP A 306 8.11 -13.58 -15.16
C ASP A 306 9.53 -13.96 -14.70
N ILE A 307 9.94 -13.49 -13.52
CA ILE A 307 11.31 -13.65 -13.00
C ILE A 307 11.74 -15.13 -12.89
N PRO A 308 10.92 -16.05 -12.33
CA PRO A 308 11.28 -17.46 -12.28
C PRO A 308 11.51 -18.07 -13.66
N PHE A 309 10.72 -17.66 -14.67
CA PHE A 309 10.89 -18.11 -16.04
C PHE A 309 12.22 -17.62 -16.62
N ILE A 310 12.52 -16.33 -16.45
CA ILE A 310 13.80 -15.74 -16.91
C ILE A 310 14.98 -16.46 -16.23
N ALA A 311 14.91 -16.63 -14.91
CA ALA A 311 15.95 -17.28 -14.11
C ALA A 311 16.12 -18.78 -14.41
N MET A 312 15.12 -19.43 -15.03
CA MET A 312 15.17 -20.84 -15.40
C MET A 312 15.54 -21.07 -16.87
N TYR A 313 15.02 -20.27 -17.80
CA TYR A 313 15.06 -20.55 -19.23
C TYR A 313 15.76 -19.48 -20.08
N ARG A 314 16.13 -18.34 -19.49
CA ARG A 314 16.81 -17.21 -20.17
C ARG A 314 18.11 -16.80 -19.48
N LYS A 315 18.73 -17.73 -18.74
CA LYS A 315 19.88 -17.47 -17.88
C LYS A 315 21.06 -16.88 -18.63
N GLU A 316 21.25 -17.31 -19.88
CA GLU A 316 22.30 -16.86 -20.78
C GLU A 316 22.25 -15.35 -21.09
N GLN A 317 21.08 -14.73 -20.94
CA GLN A 317 20.89 -13.31 -21.23
C GLN A 317 21.17 -12.41 -20.02
N CYS A 318 21.15 -12.97 -18.80
CA CYS A 318 21.25 -12.23 -17.54
C CYS A 318 22.25 -12.88 -16.56
N LEU A 319 23.35 -13.44 -17.07
CA LEU A 319 24.28 -14.26 -16.27
C LEU A 319 24.85 -13.53 -15.05
N THR A 320 25.16 -12.24 -15.18
CA THR A 320 25.70 -11.44 -14.07
C THR A 320 24.68 -11.19 -12.98
N LEU A 321 23.39 -11.17 -13.33
CA LEU A 321 22.27 -10.94 -12.41
C LEU A 321 21.85 -12.19 -11.63
N LEU A 322 22.36 -13.37 -12.00
CA LEU A 322 22.03 -14.65 -11.37
C LEU A 322 23.05 -15.10 -10.30
N GLN A 323 24.10 -14.31 -10.08
CA GLN A 323 25.11 -14.58 -9.05
C GLN A 323 24.60 -14.07 -7.70
N ASP A 324 24.48 -14.96 -6.71
CA ASP A 324 24.08 -14.57 -5.35
C ASP A 324 25.32 -14.06 -4.57
N PRO A 325 25.30 -12.83 -4.02
CA PRO A 325 26.47 -12.21 -3.39
C PRO A 325 27.00 -12.95 -2.14
N GLU A 326 26.11 -13.64 -1.40
CA GLU A 326 26.44 -14.33 -0.14
C GLU A 326 27.11 -15.71 -0.33
N GLN A 327 27.16 -16.25 -1.55
CA GLN A 327 27.73 -17.59 -1.79
C GLN A 327 29.27 -17.62 -1.84
N HIS A 328 29.93 -16.46 -1.83
CA HIS A 328 31.40 -16.36 -1.91
C HIS A 328 32.13 -16.35 -0.56
N ASP A 329 31.42 -16.26 0.58
CA ASP A 329 32.06 -16.23 1.92
C ASP A 329 32.22 -17.62 2.57
N VAL A 330 31.93 -18.70 1.84
CA VAL A 330 32.28 -20.06 2.26
C VAL A 330 33.56 -20.44 1.53
N ASP A 331 34.67 -20.51 2.29
CA ASP A 331 36.02 -20.89 1.84
C ASP A 331 36.00 -21.80 0.61
N ASP A 332 36.65 -21.34 -0.46
CA ASP A 332 36.73 -21.97 -1.78
C ASP A 332 37.57 -23.28 -1.79
N ASP A 333 37.85 -23.85 -0.61
CA ASP A 333 38.93 -24.83 -0.41
C ASP A 333 38.50 -26.19 0.21
N GLN A 334 37.21 -26.52 0.25
CA GLN A 334 36.80 -27.92 0.52
C GLN A 334 35.39 -28.27 -0.04
N ASP A 335 35.38 -29.27 -0.93
CA ASP A 335 34.22 -30.06 -1.38
C ASP A 335 33.07 -29.33 -2.09
N LYS A 336 33.33 -28.82 -3.29
CA LYS A 336 32.26 -28.44 -4.26
C LYS A 336 31.57 -29.63 -4.93
N SER A 337 32.07 -30.86 -4.80
CA SER A 337 31.52 -32.03 -5.52
C SER A 337 30.35 -32.74 -4.82
N GLU A 338 30.00 -32.38 -3.57
CA GLU A 338 28.98 -33.13 -2.79
C GLU A 338 27.82 -32.27 -2.26
N LYS A 339 27.78 -30.95 -2.50
CA LYS A 339 26.63 -30.14 -2.07
C LYS A 339 25.48 -30.29 -3.07
N ALA A 340 24.36 -30.84 -2.59
CA ALA A 340 23.11 -30.87 -3.35
C ALA A 340 22.79 -29.47 -3.90
N PRO A 341 22.28 -29.36 -5.15
CA PRO A 341 21.95 -28.08 -5.75
C PRO A 341 20.93 -27.34 -4.87
N THR A 342 21.35 -26.24 -4.26
CA THR A 342 20.49 -25.41 -3.41
C THR A 342 19.61 -24.52 -4.27
N MET A 343 18.31 -24.45 -3.98
CA MET A 343 17.39 -23.52 -4.62
C MET A 343 17.87 -22.08 -4.40
N LYS A 344 17.99 -21.31 -5.49
CA LYS A 344 18.48 -19.93 -5.46
C LYS A 344 17.31 -18.95 -5.35
N TRP A 345 17.49 -17.90 -4.55
CA TRP A 345 16.48 -16.86 -4.35
C TRP A 345 16.49 -15.84 -5.50
N HIS A 346 17.62 -15.66 -6.20
CA HIS A 346 17.76 -14.69 -7.30
C HIS A 346 17.48 -13.25 -6.88
N ARG A 347 18.06 -12.83 -5.74
CA ARG A 347 17.78 -11.55 -5.08
C ARG A 347 18.01 -10.32 -5.97
N VAL A 348 19.00 -10.38 -6.85
CA VAL A 348 19.34 -9.27 -7.76
C VAL A 348 18.21 -9.01 -8.76
N LEU A 349 17.58 -10.05 -9.31
CA LEU A 349 16.46 -9.88 -10.24
C LEU A 349 15.25 -9.21 -9.57
N TRP A 350 14.90 -9.64 -8.35
CA TRP A 350 13.84 -9.03 -7.57
C TRP A 350 14.14 -7.58 -7.20
N ALA A 351 15.39 -7.27 -6.85
CA ALA A 351 15.79 -5.89 -6.59
C ALA A 351 15.74 -4.99 -7.83
N ILE A 352 16.09 -5.52 -9.01
CA ILE A 352 15.94 -4.79 -10.27
C ILE A 352 14.46 -4.51 -10.53
N GLN A 353 13.57 -5.49 -10.33
CA GLN A 353 12.12 -5.28 -10.46
C GLN A 353 11.60 -4.21 -9.47
N ASP A 354 12.07 -4.20 -8.22
CA ASP A 354 11.72 -3.15 -7.27
C ASP A 354 12.20 -1.76 -7.69
N LEU A 355 13.37 -1.69 -8.34
CA LEU A 355 13.92 -0.45 -8.87
C LEU A 355 13.19 0.01 -10.14
N ASP A 356 12.85 -0.90 -11.05
CA ASP A 356 11.97 -0.64 -12.20
C ASP A 356 10.66 0.00 -11.73
N ARG A 357 9.96 -0.64 -10.78
CA ARG A 357 8.73 -0.08 -10.19
C ARG A 357 8.92 1.35 -9.66
N LYS A 358 10.02 1.62 -8.95
CA LYS A 358 10.34 2.97 -8.44
C LYS A 358 10.62 3.96 -9.56
N TRP A 359 11.31 3.54 -10.61
CA TRP A 359 11.59 4.36 -11.77
C TRP A 359 10.29 4.72 -12.51
N LEU A 360 9.40 3.76 -12.74
CA LEU A 360 8.10 4.00 -13.38
C LEU A 360 7.25 5.00 -12.57
N LEU A 361 7.16 4.83 -11.25
CA LEU A 361 6.46 5.78 -10.37
C LEU A 361 7.08 7.17 -10.43
N LEU A 362 8.42 7.26 -10.46
CA LEU A 362 9.14 8.52 -10.59
C LEU A 362 8.80 9.20 -11.93
N GLN A 363 8.81 8.47 -13.05
CA GLN A 363 8.46 9.02 -14.37
C GLN A 363 6.99 9.46 -14.46
N LYS A 364 6.07 8.66 -13.90
CA LYS A 364 4.65 9.00 -13.79
C LYS A 364 4.46 10.30 -13.01
N ARG A 365 5.19 10.47 -11.90
CA ARG A 365 5.15 11.70 -11.10
C ARG A 365 5.75 12.89 -11.85
N LYS A 366 6.90 12.73 -12.51
CA LYS A 366 7.56 13.79 -13.29
C LYS A 366 6.69 14.27 -14.46
N SER A 367 6.08 13.35 -15.20
CA SER A 367 5.17 13.70 -16.30
C SER A 367 3.90 14.40 -15.80
N GLY A 368 3.32 13.94 -14.69
CA GLY A 368 2.18 14.60 -14.04
C GLY A 368 2.50 16.03 -13.59
N LEU A 369 3.65 16.23 -12.94
CA LEU A 369 4.12 17.56 -12.52
C LEU A 369 4.44 18.46 -13.71
N GLN A 370 5.09 17.95 -14.76
CA GLN A 370 5.36 18.72 -15.96
C GLN A 370 4.07 19.23 -16.62
N LEU A 371 3.03 18.40 -16.71
CA LEU A 371 1.72 18.82 -17.22
C LEU A 371 1.08 19.89 -16.32
N HIS A 372 1.17 19.71 -15.00
CA HIS A 372 0.69 20.69 -14.03
C HIS A 372 1.43 22.03 -14.16
N TYR A 373 2.76 22.01 -14.26
CA TYR A 373 3.59 23.20 -14.38
C TYR A 373 3.29 23.98 -15.66
N ASN A 374 3.17 23.29 -16.80
CA ASN A 374 2.79 23.91 -18.07
C ASN A 374 1.45 24.65 -17.97
N LYS A 375 0.41 23.99 -17.46
CA LYS A 375 -0.93 24.61 -17.29
C LYS A 375 -0.87 25.86 -16.42
N ARG A 376 -0.17 25.78 -15.29
CA ARG A 376 -0.07 26.88 -14.32
C ARG A 376 0.77 28.05 -14.86
N PHE A 377 1.83 27.78 -15.59
CA PHE A 377 2.63 28.80 -16.27
C PHE A 377 1.83 29.50 -17.39
N GLU A 378 1.03 28.76 -18.16
CA GLU A 378 0.12 29.33 -19.15
C GLU A 378 -0.94 30.25 -18.53
N GLU A 379 -1.47 29.89 -17.35
CA GLU A 379 -2.43 30.74 -16.62
C GLU A 379 -1.77 32.04 -16.13
N GLU A 380 -0.57 31.96 -15.56
CA GLU A 380 0.13 33.11 -14.98
C GLU A 380 0.68 34.04 -16.07
N SER A 381 1.22 33.49 -17.16
CA SER A 381 1.70 34.28 -18.30
C SER A 381 0.60 35.11 -18.95
N ARG A 382 -0.66 34.64 -18.94
CA ARG A 382 -1.82 35.43 -19.41
C ARG A 382 -2.16 36.62 -18.51
N ARG A 383 -1.71 36.64 -17.25
CA ARG A 383 -2.03 37.69 -16.26
C ARG A 383 -0.99 38.80 -16.20
N ILE A 384 0.21 38.56 -16.70
CA ILE A 384 1.34 39.50 -16.62
C ILE A 384 1.41 40.32 -17.90
N TYR A 385 1.25 41.64 -17.77
CA TYR A 385 1.35 42.59 -18.89
C TYR A 385 2.74 43.21 -19.07
N ASP A 386 3.65 43.02 -18.10
CA ASP A 386 5.02 43.51 -18.13
C ASP A 386 5.94 42.51 -18.85
N GLU A 387 6.49 42.90 -20.00
CA GLU A 387 7.38 42.07 -20.82
C GLU A 387 8.66 41.64 -20.06
N THR A 388 9.18 42.48 -19.16
CA THR A 388 10.42 42.18 -18.43
C THR A 388 10.20 41.08 -17.39
N ARG A 389 9.11 41.18 -16.63
CA ARG A 389 8.69 40.18 -15.66
C ARG A 389 8.27 38.87 -16.33
N LEU A 390 7.65 38.94 -17.51
CA LEU A 390 7.29 37.77 -18.31
C LEU A 390 8.55 36.99 -18.73
N ASN A 391 9.59 37.67 -19.22
CA ASN A 391 10.83 37.04 -19.66
C ASN A 391 11.60 36.39 -18.48
N LEU A 392 11.67 37.08 -17.33
CA LEU A 392 12.24 36.51 -16.09
C LEU A 392 11.50 35.23 -15.65
N ASN A 393 10.16 35.27 -15.65
CA ASN A 393 9.36 34.10 -15.31
C ASN A 393 9.55 32.95 -16.31
N GLN A 394 9.74 33.25 -17.60
CA GLN A 394 10.01 32.24 -18.61
C GLN A 394 11.37 31.56 -18.38
N GLN A 395 12.42 32.33 -18.09
CA GLN A 395 13.75 31.77 -17.78
C GLN A 395 13.70 30.87 -16.55
N LEU A 396 13.02 31.33 -15.49
CA LEU A 396 12.84 30.55 -14.27
C LEU A 396 12.03 29.26 -14.52
N PHE A 397 10.99 29.34 -15.34
CA PHE A 397 10.19 28.18 -15.71
C PHE A 397 10.99 27.15 -16.50
N GLU A 398 11.78 27.60 -17.48
CA GLU A 398 12.67 26.73 -18.26
C GLU A 398 13.75 26.08 -17.37
N SER A 399 14.28 26.82 -16.40
CA SER A 399 15.20 26.32 -15.37
C SER A 399 14.56 25.23 -14.52
N ILE A 400 13.36 25.45 -13.98
CA ILE A 400 12.61 24.46 -13.20
C ILE A 400 12.32 23.19 -14.01
N LEU A 401 11.95 23.32 -15.29
CA LEU A 401 11.75 22.15 -16.16
C LEU A 401 13.05 21.38 -16.43
N LYS A 402 14.19 22.08 -16.50
CA LYS A 402 15.50 21.45 -16.60
C LYS A 402 15.83 20.69 -15.32
N ASP A 403 15.61 21.30 -14.15
CA ASP A 403 15.82 20.65 -12.85
C ASP A 403 14.91 19.43 -12.68
N LEU A 404 13.63 19.55 -13.07
CA LEU A 404 12.68 18.44 -13.05
C LEU A 404 13.16 17.27 -13.90
N ARG A 405 13.60 17.54 -15.14
CA ARG A 405 14.13 16.48 -16.03
C ARG A 405 15.36 15.82 -15.43
N GLY A 406 16.27 16.59 -14.84
CA GLY A 406 17.49 16.10 -14.21
C GLY A 406 17.33 15.42 -12.85
N ALA A 407 16.15 15.50 -12.21
CA ALA A 407 15.91 14.89 -10.92
C ALA A 407 15.92 13.35 -11.00
N GLU A 408 16.80 12.71 -10.22
CA GLU A 408 16.99 11.24 -10.22
C GLU A 408 16.29 10.54 -9.05
N SER A 409 15.74 11.27 -8.09
CA SER A 409 15.03 10.70 -6.95
C SER A 409 13.74 11.46 -6.63
N GLU A 410 12.84 10.80 -5.92
CA GLU A 410 11.58 11.42 -5.47
C GLU A 410 11.82 12.68 -4.61
N ARG A 411 12.88 12.67 -3.79
CA ARG A 411 13.25 13.82 -2.95
C ARG A 411 13.70 15.02 -3.77
N GLU A 412 14.42 14.78 -4.86
CA GLU A 412 14.81 15.86 -5.77
C GLU A 412 13.60 16.42 -6.51
N VAL A 413 12.62 15.57 -6.86
CA VAL A 413 11.35 16.01 -7.42
C VAL A 413 10.56 16.86 -6.42
N ASP A 414 10.51 16.47 -5.13
CA ASP A 414 9.91 17.28 -4.05
C ASP A 414 10.59 18.65 -3.94
N ASP A 415 11.92 18.70 -4.06
CA ASP A 415 12.68 19.95 -4.01
C ASP A 415 12.34 20.88 -5.18
N VAL A 416 12.24 20.32 -6.39
CA VAL A 416 11.82 21.06 -7.59
C VAL A 416 10.38 21.55 -7.46
N ASP A 417 9.49 20.73 -6.89
CA ASP A 417 8.10 21.11 -6.66
C ASP A 417 7.97 22.24 -5.64
N ALA A 418 8.78 22.22 -4.57
CA ALA A 418 8.86 23.33 -3.63
C ALA A 418 9.32 24.64 -4.32
N LYS A 419 10.33 24.58 -5.19
CA LYS A 419 10.79 25.74 -5.99
C LYS A 419 9.68 26.25 -6.91
N PHE A 420 8.99 25.36 -7.62
CA PHE A 420 7.88 25.73 -8.49
C PHE A 420 6.76 26.42 -7.70
N ASN A 421 6.32 25.81 -6.59
CA ASN A 421 5.23 26.34 -5.78
C ASN A 421 5.56 27.66 -5.08
N LEU A 422 6.84 27.94 -4.81
CA LEU A 422 7.31 29.23 -4.28
C LEU A 422 7.11 30.36 -5.30
N HIS A 423 7.48 30.13 -6.56
CA HIS A 423 7.49 31.15 -7.61
C HIS A 423 6.18 31.23 -8.40
N PHE A 424 5.45 30.12 -8.52
CA PHE A 424 4.16 30.01 -9.20
C PHE A 424 3.04 29.55 -8.24
N PRO A 425 2.81 30.28 -7.13
CA PRO A 425 1.87 29.86 -6.10
C PRO A 425 0.45 29.69 -6.67
N PRO A 426 -0.35 28.74 -6.16
CA PRO A 426 -1.74 28.51 -6.57
C PRO A 426 -2.48 29.85 -6.69
N GLY A 427 -3.02 30.12 -7.88
CA GLY A 427 -3.51 31.45 -8.23
C GLY A 427 -4.59 31.94 -7.26
N GLU A 428 -4.59 33.25 -6.93
CA GLU A 428 -5.56 33.84 -5.99
C GLU A 428 -7.01 33.87 -6.48
N VAL A 429 -7.24 33.49 -7.74
CA VAL A 429 -8.54 33.50 -8.42
C VAL A 429 -8.59 32.34 -9.41
N GLY A 430 -9.06 31.19 -8.94
CA GLY A 430 -9.86 30.28 -9.76
C GLY A 430 -11.31 30.56 -9.38
N VAL A 431 -12.07 31.20 -10.28
CA VAL A 431 -13.52 31.11 -10.23
C VAL A 431 -13.84 29.73 -10.78
N ASP A 432 -13.70 28.70 -9.95
CA ASP A 432 -14.60 27.56 -10.13
C ASP A 432 -15.93 28.02 -9.55
N GLU A 433 -16.91 28.19 -10.42
CA GLU A 433 -18.29 28.44 -10.07
C GLU A 433 -18.81 27.26 -9.23
N GLY A 434 -18.61 27.28 -7.91
CA GLY A 434 -19.37 26.42 -7.01
C GLY A 434 -18.68 25.85 -5.77
N GLN A 435 -17.35 25.84 -5.66
CA GLN A 435 -16.69 25.19 -4.51
C GLN A 435 -16.20 26.18 -3.45
N TYR A 436 -16.42 25.84 -2.18
CA TYR A 436 -16.08 26.64 -1.02
C TYR A 436 -14.61 27.11 -1.06
N LYS A 437 -14.38 28.41 -0.89
CA LYS A 437 -13.03 28.99 -0.86
C LYS A 437 -12.28 28.48 0.37
N ARG A 438 -11.26 27.63 0.16
CA ARG A 438 -10.30 27.26 1.22
C ARG A 438 -9.70 28.53 1.86
N PRO A 439 -9.49 28.57 3.20
CA PRO A 439 -8.87 29.71 3.87
C PRO A 439 -7.50 30.03 3.26
N LYS A 440 -7.30 31.30 2.92
CA LYS A 440 -6.05 31.78 2.30
C LYS A 440 -4.94 31.86 3.34
N ARG A 441 -3.93 30.99 3.25
CA ARG A 441 -2.66 31.22 3.96
C ARG A 441 -1.77 32.13 3.09
N ARG A 442 -1.68 33.42 3.44
CA ARG A 442 -0.71 34.32 2.81
C ARG A 442 0.63 34.11 3.51
N SER A 443 1.61 33.54 2.83
CA SER A 443 2.97 33.44 3.37
C SER A 443 3.60 34.82 3.48
N GLN A 444 4.49 35.00 4.45
CA GLN A 444 5.28 36.22 4.59
C GLN A 444 6.06 36.53 3.30
N TYR A 445 6.58 35.49 2.62
CA TYR A 445 7.17 35.59 1.29
C TYR A 445 6.22 36.24 0.26
N SER A 446 4.97 35.79 0.16
CA SER A 446 3.99 36.36 -0.77
C SER A 446 3.66 37.82 -0.45
N ILE A 447 3.58 38.17 0.84
CA ILE A 447 3.38 39.56 1.29
C ILE A 447 4.55 40.44 0.87
N CYS A 448 5.79 39.97 1.06
CA CYS A 448 7.00 40.70 0.70
C CYS A 448 7.12 40.88 -0.83
N ASN A 449 6.83 39.83 -1.60
CA ASN A 449 6.85 39.88 -3.06
C ASN A 449 5.83 40.90 -3.61
N LYS A 450 4.60 40.91 -3.07
CA LYS A 450 3.57 41.90 -3.45
C LYS A 450 3.91 43.33 -3.04
N ALA A 451 4.69 43.51 -1.98
CA ALA A 451 5.16 44.81 -1.53
C ALA A 451 6.34 45.34 -2.39
N GLY A 452 6.82 44.57 -3.38
CA GLY A 452 7.94 44.97 -4.24
C GLY A 452 9.32 44.73 -3.62
N LEU A 453 9.40 44.03 -2.47
CA LEU A 453 10.67 43.79 -1.78
C LEU A 453 11.62 42.85 -2.54
N TRP A 454 11.14 42.16 -3.59
CA TRP A 454 11.96 41.33 -4.47
C TRP A 454 13.07 42.15 -5.17
N GLU A 455 12.85 43.43 -5.44
CA GLU A 455 13.88 44.31 -6.01
C GLU A 455 15.05 44.50 -5.05
N VAL A 456 14.76 44.72 -3.75
CA VAL A 456 15.78 44.81 -2.70
C VAL A 456 16.47 43.45 -2.52
N ALA A 457 15.70 42.36 -2.56
CA ALA A 457 16.25 41.01 -2.44
C ALA A 457 17.26 40.70 -3.55
N SER A 458 16.99 41.12 -4.79
CA SER A 458 17.89 40.96 -5.94
C SER A 458 19.22 41.72 -5.81
N LYS A 459 19.31 42.69 -4.88
CA LYS A 459 20.53 43.45 -4.60
C LYS A 459 21.43 42.82 -3.55
N PHE A 460 20.96 41.80 -2.81
CA PHE A 460 21.81 41.14 -1.82
C PHE A 460 22.99 40.45 -2.48
N GLY A 461 22.84 39.82 -3.64
CA GLY A 461 23.96 39.19 -4.33
C GLY A 461 23.52 38.21 -5.40
N TYR A 462 24.20 37.07 -5.47
CA TYR A 462 23.84 35.98 -6.38
C TYR A 462 22.40 35.51 -6.14
N SER A 463 21.72 35.13 -7.22
CA SER A 463 20.46 34.41 -7.11
C SER A 463 20.65 33.06 -6.42
N ALA A 464 19.57 32.45 -5.94
CA ALA A 464 19.62 31.13 -5.33
C ALA A 464 20.24 30.08 -6.29
N GLU A 465 19.86 30.12 -7.58
CA GLU A 465 20.42 29.25 -8.64
C GLU A 465 21.93 29.45 -8.83
N GLN A 466 22.39 30.71 -8.86
CA GLN A 466 23.81 31.04 -9.00
C GLN A 466 24.62 30.55 -7.78
N LEU A 467 24.10 30.75 -6.56
CA LEU A 467 24.71 30.22 -5.35
C LEU A 467 24.79 28.69 -5.39
N GLY A 468 23.73 28.02 -5.82
CA GLY A 468 23.69 26.58 -6.00
C GLY A 468 24.73 26.05 -7.01
N ALA A 469 24.91 26.74 -8.12
CA ALA A 469 25.95 26.44 -9.10
C ALA A 469 27.37 26.61 -8.52
N HIS A 470 27.60 27.68 -7.75
CA HIS A 470 28.88 27.94 -7.07
C HIS A 470 29.20 26.85 -6.03
N LEU A 471 28.21 26.45 -5.24
CA LEU A 471 28.35 25.36 -4.26
C LEU A 471 28.58 24.00 -4.94
N SER A 472 28.11 23.83 -6.17
CA SER A 472 28.34 22.63 -6.99
C SER A 472 29.70 22.66 -7.72
N LEU A 473 30.53 23.69 -7.48
CA LEU A 473 31.84 23.91 -8.11
C LEU A 473 31.80 24.04 -9.64
N GLU A 474 30.65 24.42 -10.21
CA GLU A 474 30.57 24.83 -11.61
C GLU A 474 31.32 26.15 -11.76
N LYS A 475 32.36 26.18 -12.62
CA LYS A 475 33.16 27.39 -12.84
C LYS A 475 32.29 28.50 -13.41
N MET A 476 32.15 29.58 -12.65
CA MET A 476 31.57 30.85 -13.09
C MET A 476 32.64 31.94 -12.96
N ASP A 477 32.81 32.73 -14.01
CA ASP A 477 33.82 33.80 -14.08
C ASP A 477 33.30 35.16 -13.56
N ASP A 478 32.13 35.20 -12.94
CA ASP A 478 31.45 36.44 -12.52
C ASP A 478 31.71 36.77 -11.04
N GLU A 479 32.49 37.84 -10.80
CA GLU A 479 32.69 38.41 -9.46
C GLU A 479 31.46 39.22 -9.00
N LEU A 480 31.09 39.09 -7.73
CA LEU A 480 29.99 39.83 -7.11
C LEU A 480 30.28 41.35 -7.10
N GLU A 481 29.53 42.13 -7.88
CA GLU A 481 29.58 43.59 -7.83
C GLU A 481 28.67 44.15 -6.72
N ASP A 482 29.27 44.74 -5.67
CA ASP A 482 28.51 45.37 -4.60
C ASP A 482 27.88 46.71 -5.03
N ALA A 483 26.65 46.96 -4.55
CA ALA A 483 26.00 48.25 -4.74
C ALA A 483 26.79 49.39 -4.07
N LYS A 484 26.85 50.53 -4.77
CA LYS A 484 27.54 51.74 -4.26
C LYS A 484 26.83 52.34 -3.04
N GLU A 485 25.51 52.20 -2.98
CA GLU A 485 24.64 52.63 -1.90
C GLU A 485 24.58 51.58 -0.80
N THR A 486 24.40 52.03 0.45
CA THR A 486 24.27 51.15 1.61
C THR A 486 22.93 50.41 1.61
N PRO A 487 22.81 49.24 2.30
CA PRO A 487 21.55 48.51 2.39
C PRO A 487 20.39 49.35 2.92
N GLU A 488 20.66 50.22 3.90
CA GLU A 488 19.63 51.09 4.51
C GLU A 488 19.16 52.20 3.56
N GLU A 489 20.05 52.77 2.73
CA GLU A 489 19.70 53.78 1.74
C GLU A 489 18.79 53.19 0.66
N ILE A 490 19.10 51.99 0.16
CA ILE A 490 18.26 51.29 -0.81
C ILE A 490 16.91 50.92 -0.17
N ALA A 491 16.92 50.36 1.04
CA ALA A 491 15.69 49.97 1.74
C ALA A 491 14.76 51.15 2.07
N SER A 492 15.31 52.35 2.28
CA SER A 492 14.52 53.57 2.54
C SER A 492 13.60 53.93 1.37
N ASN A 493 13.92 53.50 0.15
CA ASN A 493 13.09 53.76 -1.04
C ASN A 493 11.86 52.82 -1.13
N PHE A 494 11.83 51.75 -0.33
CA PHE A 494 10.80 50.70 -0.38
C PHE A 494 9.93 50.64 0.90
N THR A 495 9.99 51.66 1.75
CA THR A 495 9.11 51.75 2.94
C THR A 495 7.66 51.90 2.51
N CYS A 496 6.76 51.14 3.12
CA CYS A 496 5.32 51.21 2.85
C CYS A 496 4.51 50.99 4.13
N ALA A 497 3.17 51.05 4.04
CA ALA A 497 2.30 50.87 5.22
C ALA A 497 2.46 49.52 5.93
N MET A 498 3.01 48.50 5.26
CA MET A 498 3.33 47.20 5.87
C MET A 498 4.77 47.09 6.37
N PHE A 499 5.67 47.97 5.91
CA PHE A 499 7.09 48.00 6.24
C PHE A 499 7.50 49.44 6.51
N GLU A 500 7.23 49.91 7.73
CA GLU A 500 7.34 51.33 8.10
C GLU A 500 8.79 51.83 8.20
N THR A 501 9.74 50.93 8.46
CA THR A 501 11.15 51.27 8.68
C THR A 501 12.06 50.59 7.65
N PRO A 502 13.21 51.20 7.28
CA PRO A 502 14.20 50.56 6.42
C PRO A 502 14.69 49.21 6.97
N GLN A 503 14.75 49.04 8.30
CA GLN A 503 15.10 47.76 8.90
C GLN A 503 14.01 46.69 8.69
N ALA A 504 12.73 47.07 8.73
CA ALA A 504 11.63 46.14 8.44
C ALA A 504 11.63 45.70 6.97
N VAL A 505 11.90 46.63 6.05
CA VAL A 505 12.11 46.35 4.62
C VAL A 505 13.25 45.35 4.44
N LEU A 506 14.42 45.60 5.06
CA LEU A 506 15.57 44.68 5.01
C LEU A 506 15.25 43.31 5.62
N LYS A 507 14.54 43.25 6.75
CA LYS A 507 14.12 41.97 7.36
C LYS A 507 13.20 41.18 6.41
N GLY A 508 12.23 41.84 5.77
CA GLY A 508 11.35 41.21 4.79
C GLY A 508 12.09 40.74 3.55
N ALA A 509 12.97 41.57 2.99
CA ALA A 509 13.77 41.20 1.82
C ALA A 509 14.78 40.08 2.13
N ARG A 510 15.40 40.07 3.32
CA ARG A 510 16.24 38.94 3.78
C ARG A 510 15.42 37.66 3.87
N HIS A 511 14.23 37.71 4.46
CA HIS A 511 13.34 36.55 4.53
C HIS A 511 13.00 36.01 3.14
N MET A 512 12.80 36.88 2.13
CA MET A 512 12.63 36.42 0.74
C MET A 512 13.84 35.64 0.23
N ALA A 513 15.04 36.21 0.36
CA ALA A 513 16.28 35.56 -0.06
C ALA A 513 16.53 34.23 0.69
N VAL A 514 16.24 34.18 1.99
CA VAL A 514 16.33 32.98 2.82
C VAL A 514 15.42 31.87 2.27
N VAL A 515 14.16 32.18 2.00
CA VAL A 515 13.19 31.21 1.49
C VAL A 515 13.59 30.74 0.08
N GLU A 516 13.99 31.64 -0.82
CA GLU A 516 14.48 31.30 -2.16
C GLU A 516 15.68 30.35 -2.12
N ILE A 517 16.71 30.68 -1.31
CA ILE A 517 17.89 29.82 -1.12
C ILE A 517 17.49 28.46 -0.53
N SER A 518 16.56 28.45 0.43
CA SER A 518 16.12 27.22 1.09
C SER A 518 15.29 26.31 0.18
N CYS A 519 14.63 26.86 -0.84
CA CYS A 519 13.82 26.13 -1.82
C CYS A 519 14.62 25.69 -3.05
N GLU A 520 15.85 26.15 -3.21
CA GLU A 520 16.67 25.84 -4.38
C GLU A 520 17.21 24.39 -4.36
N PRO A 521 16.88 23.54 -5.36
CA PRO A 521 17.27 22.13 -5.39
C PRO A 521 18.78 21.88 -5.31
N SER A 522 19.57 22.70 -6.01
CA SER A 522 21.03 22.57 -6.06
C SER A 522 21.69 22.85 -4.70
N VAL A 523 21.23 23.89 -3.99
CA VAL A 523 21.65 24.21 -2.62
C VAL A 523 21.26 23.09 -1.66
N LYS A 524 19.99 22.64 -1.71
CA LYS A 524 19.52 21.53 -0.87
C LYS A 524 20.32 20.25 -1.11
N ARG A 525 20.63 19.90 -2.37
CA ARG A 525 21.44 18.72 -2.71
C ARG A 525 22.83 18.80 -2.07
N CYS A 526 23.50 19.95 -2.15
CA CYS A 526 24.81 20.15 -1.51
C CYS A 526 24.73 19.94 0.03
N VAL A 527 23.78 20.60 0.69
CA VAL A 527 23.59 20.51 2.14
C VAL A 527 23.18 19.10 2.57
N ARG A 528 22.31 18.44 1.80
CA ARG A 528 21.87 17.06 1.98
C ARG A 528 23.05 16.10 1.98
N ASN A 529 23.92 16.17 0.97
CA ASN A 529 25.09 15.29 0.89
C ASN A 529 25.98 15.44 2.14
N ILE A 530 26.30 16.69 2.52
CA ILE A 530 27.12 16.97 3.70
C ILE A 530 26.44 16.46 4.98
N PHE A 531 25.13 16.66 5.12
CA PHE A 531 24.39 16.24 6.29
C PHE A 531 24.28 14.71 6.37
N MET A 532 23.87 14.04 5.30
CA MET A 532 23.65 12.59 5.30
C MET A 532 24.95 11.79 5.52
N ASP A 533 26.09 12.31 5.05
CA ASP A 533 27.39 11.67 5.22
C ASP A 533 27.96 11.82 6.64
N ASN A 534 27.65 12.93 7.32
CA ASN A 534 28.37 13.34 8.54
C ASN A 534 27.48 13.51 9.78
N ALA A 535 26.16 13.51 9.63
CA ALA A 535 25.24 13.64 10.76
C ALA A 535 25.33 12.42 11.69
N VAL A 536 25.06 12.68 12.96
CA VAL A 536 25.14 11.69 14.02
C VAL A 536 23.85 11.66 14.83
N VAL A 537 23.44 10.46 15.21
CA VAL A 537 22.33 10.19 16.11
C VAL A 537 22.87 10.08 17.53
N SER A 538 22.18 10.68 18.49
CA SER A 538 22.40 10.45 19.92
C SER A 538 21.07 10.22 20.62
N THR A 539 21.07 9.38 21.65
CA THR A 539 19.89 9.12 22.50
C THR A 539 20.22 9.43 23.95
N SER A 540 19.22 9.94 24.67
CA SER A 540 19.31 10.12 26.12
C SER A 540 17.98 9.76 26.77
N PRO A 541 17.98 9.08 27.93
CA PRO A 541 16.74 8.66 28.56
C PRO A 541 16.02 9.84 29.23
N THR A 542 14.71 9.90 29.02
CA THR A 542 13.81 10.81 29.75
C THR A 542 13.75 10.42 31.23
N PRO A 543 13.19 11.26 32.12
CA PRO A 543 13.00 10.88 33.53
C PRO A 543 12.29 9.53 33.67
N ASP A 544 11.27 9.28 32.84
CA ASP A 544 10.52 8.03 32.83
C ASP A 544 11.34 6.88 32.25
N GLY A 545 12.06 7.10 31.14
CA GLY A 545 12.94 6.08 30.56
C GLY A 545 14.11 5.67 31.45
N LYS A 546 14.57 6.54 32.36
CA LYS A 546 15.58 6.17 33.36
C LYS A 546 15.07 5.08 34.30
N ILE A 547 13.79 5.13 34.66
CA ILE A 547 13.13 4.20 35.59
C ILE A 547 12.67 2.94 34.85
N ALA A 548 12.04 3.09 33.68
CA ALA A 548 11.43 1.99 32.94
C ALA A 548 12.45 1.08 32.23
N ILE A 549 13.51 1.66 31.65
CA ILE A 549 14.49 0.89 30.87
C ILE A 549 15.55 0.31 31.81
N ASP A 550 15.32 -0.93 32.27
CA ASP A 550 16.29 -1.73 33.02
C ASP A 550 17.26 -2.49 32.09
N SER A 551 18.04 -3.43 32.63
CA SER A 551 19.01 -4.22 31.87
C SER A 551 18.39 -5.29 30.97
N PHE A 552 17.11 -5.64 31.17
CA PHE A 552 16.40 -6.68 30.41
C PHE A 552 15.34 -6.09 29.47
N HIS A 553 15.09 -4.79 29.56
CA HIS A 553 14.19 -4.07 28.68
C HIS A 553 14.67 -4.12 27.22
N GLN A 554 13.74 -4.24 26.27
CA GLN A 554 14.03 -4.27 24.84
C GLN A 554 14.85 -3.06 24.32
N PHE A 555 14.76 -1.92 25.02
CA PHE A 555 15.46 -0.67 24.67
C PHE A 555 16.81 -0.49 25.40
N ALA A 556 17.25 -1.46 26.20
CA ALA A 556 18.47 -1.34 26.99
C ALA A 556 19.70 -1.02 26.11
N GLY A 557 19.80 -1.64 24.93
CA GLY A 557 20.91 -1.44 23.98
C GLY A 557 20.94 -0.07 23.31
N VAL A 558 19.83 0.68 23.31
CA VAL A 558 19.72 1.99 22.64
C VAL A 558 19.56 3.15 23.63
N LYS A 559 19.62 2.87 24.94
CA LYS A 559 19.39 3.86 26.01
C LYS A 559 20.41 5.01 26.01
N TRP A 560 21.67 4.71 25.68
CA TRP A 560 22.80 5.64 25.81
C TRP A 560 23.67 5.65 24.55
N LEU A 561 23.08 6.01 23.42
CA LEU A 561 23.77 6.08 22.15
C LEU A 561 24.38 7.48 21.99
N ARG A 562 25.68 7.56 21.71
CA ARG A 562 26.40 8.82 21.53
C ARG A 562 26.99 8.90 20.13
N GLU A 563 26.63 9.97 19.43
CA GLU A 563 27.21 10.40 18.16
C GLU A 563 27.42 9.25 17.16
N LYS A 564 26.45 8.34 17.03
CA LYS A 564 26.53 7.25 16.05
C LYS A 564 26.27 7.81 14.66
N PRO A 565 27.19 7.67 13.69
CA PRO A 565 26.97 8.14 12.32
C PRO A 565 25.77 7.45 11.66
N LEU A 566 25.06 8.18 10.78
CA LEU A 566 23.94 7.63 9.99
C LEU A 566 24.36 6.39 9.18
N THR A 567 25.59 6.38 8.68
CA THR A 567 26.15 5.31 7.84
C THR A 567 26.44 4.00 8.58
N ARG A 568 26.35 3.99 9.92
CA ARG A 568 26.58 2.82 10.80
C ARG A 568 25.29 2.15 11.25
N PHE A 569 24.13 2.60 10.76
CA PHE A 569 22.83 1.96 11.00
C PHE A 569 22.57 0.94 9.89
N ASP A 570 23.18 -0.22 10.02
CA ASP A 570 23.09 -1.32 9.05
C ASP A 570 22.04 -2.38 9.46
N ASP A 571 21.41 -2.19 10.62
CA ASP A 571 20.47 -3.11 11.28
C ASP A 571 19.11 -2.45 11.60
N ALA A 572 18.22 -3.21 12.22
CA ALA A 572 16.91 -2.73 12.65
C ALA A 572 16.95 -1.83 13.91
N GLN A 573 18.14 -1.44 14.41
CA GLN A 573 18.30 -0.70 15.66
C GLN A 573 17.54 0.63 15.67
N TRP A 574 17.44 1.30 14.51
CA TRP A 574 16.71 2.56 14.41
C TRP A 574 15.23 2.43 14.77
N LEU A 575 14.57 1.31 14.43
CA LEU A 575 13.15 1.11 14.76
C LEU A 575 12.93 0.99 16.28
N LEU A 576 13.90 0.43 17.02
CA LEU A 576 13.86 0.42 18.48
C LEU A 576 14.02 1.83 19.07
N ILE A 577 14.89 2.65 18.47
CA ILE A 577 15.08 4.05 18.87
C ILE A 577 13.79 4.83 18.64
N GLN A 578 13.22 4.72 17.44
CA GLN A 578 11.98 5.39 17.06
C GLN A 578 10.82 5.00 18.00
N LYS A 579 10.62 3.70 18.24
CA LYS A 579 9.58 3.22 19.16
C LYS A 579 9.78 3.73 20.59
N ALA A 580 11.03 3.78 21.07
CA ALA A 580 11.33 4.30 22.40
C ALA A 580 11.11 5.83 22.52
N GLU A 581 11.28 6.58 21.42
CA GLU A 581 10.94 8.00 21.34
C GLU A 581 9.42 8.22 21.32
N GLU A 582 8.68 7.42 20.54
CA GLU A 582 7.21 7.43 20.50
C GLU A 582 6.58 7.10 21.87
N GLU A 583 7.17 6.13 22.59
CA GLU A 583 6.82 5.80 23.98
C GLU A 583 7.31 6.85 25.00
N LYS A 584 7.98 7.93 24.56
CA LYS A 584 8.52 9.02 25.38
C LYS A 584 9.53 8.57 26.45
N LEU A 585 10.17 7.41 26.24
CA LEU A 585 11.21 6.88 27.12
C LEU A 585 12.59 7.43 26.76
N LEU A 586 12.83 7.74 25.49
CA LEU A 586 14.08 8.34 25.02
C LEU A 586 13.83 9.68 24.33
N GLN A 587 14.79 10.59 24.48
CA GLN A 587 14.95 11.76 23.64
C GLN A 587 16.02 11.48 22.59
N VAL A 588 15.68 11.70 21.32
CA VAL A 588 16.58 11.44 20.18
C VAL A 588 16.98 12.77 19.56
N THR A 589 18.25 12.89 19.18
CA THR A 589 18.77 14.07 18.48
C THR A 589 19.59 13.63 17.28
N ILE A 590 19.30 14.19 16.11
CA ILE A 590 20.12 14.04 14.90
C ILE A 590 20.73 15.40 14.60
N LYS A 591 22.06 15.50 14.66
CA LYS A 591 22.76 16.77 14.46
C LYS A 591 24.02 16.59 13.64
N LEU A 592 24.41 17.66 12.96
CA LEU A 592 25.72 17.75 12.31
C LEU A 592 26.77 18.13 13.36
N PRO A 593 27.87 17.37 13.52
CA PRO A 593 28.93 17.73 14.46
C PRO A 593 29.54 19.10 14.14
N GLU A 594 29.95 19.85 15.17
CA GLU A 594 30.42 21.25 15.06
C GLU A 594 31.52 21.44 14.01
N LYS A 595 32.43 20.47 13.88
CA LYS A 595 33.51 20.49 12.88
C LYS A 595 32.97 20.61 11.45
N PHE A 596 31.95 19.82 11.11
CA PHE A 596 31.37 19.79 9.77
C PHE A 596 30.41 20.95 9.56
N LEU A 597 29.68 21.35 10.60
CA LEU A 597 28.83 22.54 10.56
C LEU A 597 29.64 23.81 10.29
N ASN A 598 30.76 24.00 10.99
CA ASN A 598 31.64 25.16 10.77
C ASN A 598 32.28 25.14 9.38
N LYS A 599 32.58 23.94 8.84
CA LYS A 599 33.07 23.80 7.46
C LYS A 599 31.99 24.22 6.45
N LEU A 600 30.76 23.74 6.61
CA LEU A 600 29.62 24.11 5.77
C LEU A 600 29.37 25.63 5.78
N ILE A 601 29.32 26.23 6.98
CA ILE A 601 29.15 27.68 7.14
C ILE A 601 30.28 28.44 6.44
N LYS A 602 31.53 27.97 6.58
CA LYS A 602 32.68 28.60 5.91
C LYS A 602 32.54 28.51 4.40
N GLU A 603 32.20 27.34 3.87
CA GLU A 603 32.03 27.11 2.43
C GLU A 603 30.91 27.98 1.82
N CYS A 604 29.76 28.07 2.48
CA CYS A 604 28.70 28.99 2.04
C CYS A 604 29.14 30.46 2.09
N ASN A 605 29.86 30.87 3.13
CA ASN A 605 30.36 32.24 3.24
C ASN A 605 31.41 32.56 2.17
N ASP A 606 32.33 31.64 1.89
CA ASP A 606 33.38 31.82 0.89
C ASP A 606 32.79 31.99 -0.53
N GLN A 607 31.61 31.43 -0.80
CA GLN A 607 30.94 31.52 -2.11
C GLN A 607 29.91 32.65 -2.24
N TYR A 608 29.28 33.09 -1.14
CA TYR A 608 28.19 34.08 -1.19
C TYR A 608 28.63 35.51 -0.81
N LEU A 609 29.74 35.66 -0.08
CA LEU A 609 30.23 36.97 0.34
C LEU A 609 31.10 37.63 -0.74
N SER A 610 31.02 38.95 -0.82
CA SER A 610 31.90 39.75 -1.69
C SER A 610 33.25 40.00 -1.04
N ASN A 611 34.30 40.08 -1.87
CA ASN A 611 35.65 40.49 -1.49
C ASN A 611 35.81 42.02 -1.32
N GLY A 612 34.74 42.80 -1.53
CA GLY A 612 34.73 44.24 -1.42
C GLY A 612 35.09 44.74 -0.01
N VAL A 613 36.01 45.72 0.06
CA VAL A 613 36.48 46.34 1.33
C VAL A 613 35.79 47.67 1.65
N SER A 614 34.86 48.13 0.82
CA SER A 614 34.15 49.38 1.05
C SER A 614 33.20 49.29 2.26
N LYS A 615 32.86 50.42 2.88
CA LYS A 615 31.90 50.44 3.99
C LYS A 615 30.53 49.87 3.57
N SER A 616 30.09 50.17 2.34
CA SER A 616 28.87 49.60 1.76
C SER A 616 28.98 48.08 1.63
N ALA A 617 30.07 47.57 1.04
CA ALA A 617 30.31 46.14 0.87
C ALA A 617 30.31 45.38 2.20
N GLN A 618 30.90 45.95 3.25
CA GLN A 618 30.88 45.38 4.60
C GLN A 618 29.45 45.26 5.15
N GLN A 619 28.62 46.31 4.99
CA GLN A 619 27.23 46.30 5.44
C GLN A 619 26.37 45.31 4.64
N TRP A 620 26.58 45.18 3.32
CA TRP A 620 25.93 44.14 2.51
C TRP A 620 26.36 42.73 2.93
N ASN A 621 27.66 42.52 3.20
CA ASN A 621 28.17 41.25 3.71
C ASN A 621 27.58 40.87 5.08
N GLU A 622 27.30 41.83 5.96
CA GLU A 622 26.57 41.56 7.21
C GLU A 622 25.16 41.04 6.95
N GLN A 623 24.43 41.61 5.98
CA GLN A 623 23.11 41.11 5.60
C GLN A 623 23.18 39.70 4.99
N ARG A 624 24.17 39.45 4.11
CA ARG A 624 24.40 38.13 3.49
C ARG A 624 24.68 37.03 4.52
N LYS A 625 25.49 37.33 5.54
CA LYS A 625 25.76 36.40 6.65
C LYS A 625 24.49 36.03 7.41
N LEU A 626 23.61 37.01 7.67
CA LEU A 626 22.32 36.75 8.31
C LEU A 626 21.41 35.89 7.42
N ILE A 627 21.36 36.16 6.11
CA ILE A 627 20.61 35.35 5.15
C ILE A 627 21.08 33.88 5.18
N LEU A 628 22.39 33.65 5.07
CA LEU A 628 22.94 32.28 5.11
C LEU A 628 22.67 31.59 6.45
N HIS A 629 22.81 32.32 7.56
CA HIS A 629 22.53 31.79 8.88
C HIS A 629 21.06 31.35 9.01
N ASP A 630 20.12 32.23 8.66
CA ASP A 630 18.70 31.95 8.78
C ASP A 630 18.25 30.85 7.82
N ALA A 631 18.82 30.78 6.60
CA ALA A 631 18.58 29.68 5.66
C ALA A 631 19.08 28.33 6.19
N LEU A 632 20.30 28.28 6.74
CA LEU A 632 20.88 27.04 7.26
C LEU A 632 20.14 26.55 8.51
N PHE A 633 19.97 27.40 9.52
CA PHE A 633 19.43 26.98 10.82
C PHE A 633 17.91 26.99 10.88
N GLY A 634 17.24 27.89 10.15
CA GLY A 634 15.78 28.00 10.15
C GLY A 634 15.09 26.99 9.22
N PHE A 635 15.71 26.65 8.09
CA PHE A 635 15.05 25.87 7.04
C PHE A 635 15.81 24.59 6.66
N LEU A 636 17.07 24.71 6.24
CA LEU A 636 17.80 23.61 5.63
C LEU A 636 18.14 22.50 6.62
N LEU A 637 18.79 22.80 7.75
CA LEU A 637 19.17 21.77 8.74
C LEU A 637 17.96 21.05 9.38
N PRO A 638 16.88 21.74 9.78
CA PRO A 638 15.67 21.05 10.27
C PRO A 638 15.03 20.15 9.21
N SER A 639 15.02 20.58 7.95
CA SER A 639 14.55 19.77 6.83
C SER A 639 15.41 18.51 6.64
N MET A 640 16.74 18.65 6.68
CA MET A 640 17.68 17.52 6.57
C MET A 640 17.57 16.55 7.75
N GLU A 641 17.29 17.03 8.96
CA GLU A 641 17.02 16.16 10.11
C GLU A 641 15.78 15.30 9.86
N LYS A 642 14.66 15.90 9.41
CA LYS A 642 13.42 15.18 9.08
C LYS A 642 13.68 14.13 7.99
N GLU A 643 14.43 14.50 6.96
CA GLU A 643 14.82 13.60 5.88
C GLU A 643 15.67 12.44 6.39
N ALA A 644 16.64 12.70 7.28
CA ALA A 644 17.50 11.67 7.85
C ALA A 644 16.70 10.65 8.69
N ARG A 645 15.70 11.10 9.45
CA ARG A 645 14.79 10.20 10.19
C ARG A 645 14.04 9.27 9.24
N SER A 646 13.46 9.83 8.18
CA SER A 646 12.74 9.05 7.17
C SER A 646 13.66 8.04 6.46
N LEU A 647 14.89 8.45 6.13
CA LEU A 647 15.89 7.58 5.53
C LEU A 647 16.26 6.40 6.44
N LEU A 648 16.54 6.66 7.72
CA LEU A 648 16.87 5.62 8.69
C LEU A 648 15.70 4.64 8.89
N ALA A 649 14.46 5.15 8.94
CA ALA A 649 13.26 4.32 9.04
C ALA A 649 13.11 3.40 7.82
N SER A 650 13.24 3.95 6.61
CA SER A 650 13.18 3.18 5.37
C SER A 650 14.28 2.11 5.31
N ARG A 651 15.54 2.46 5.63
CA ARG A 651 16.66 1.51 5.64
C ARG A 651 16.45 0.37 6.64
N ALA A 652 16.02 0.69 7.85
CA ALA A 652 15.77 -0.32 8.89
C ALA A 652 14.61 -1.26 8.52
N LYS A 653 13.51 -0.73 7.94
CA LYS A 653 12.40 -1.55 7.43
C LYS A 653 12.86 -2.47 6.30
N ASN A 654 13.61 -1.96 5.32
CA ASN A 654 14.14 -2.77 4.23
C ASN A 654 15.09 -3.88 4.73
N ARG A 655 15.88 -3.59 5.78
CA ARG A 655 16.73 -4.60 6.41
C ARG A 655 15.93 -5.72 7.06
N LEU A 656 14.86 -5.39 7.79
CA LEU A 656 13.98 -6.40 8.38
C LEU A 656 13.26 -7.25 7.32
N LEU A 657 12.78 -6.63 6.24
CA LEU A 657 12.16 -7.36 5.13
C LEU A 657 13.13 -8.39 4.53
N LEU A 658 14.41 -8.03 4.41
CA LEU A 658 15.43 -8.96 3.95
C LEU A 658 15.64 -10.13 4.94
N GLU A 659 15.70 -9.85 6.23
CA GLU A 659 15.88 -10.86 7.28
C GLU A 659 14.67 -11.82 7.35
N TYR A 660 13.46 -11.28 7.32
CA TYR A 660 12.23 -12.08 7.26
C TYR A 660 12.13 -12.89 5.97
N GLY A 661 12.51 -12.29 4.84
CA GLY A 661 12.58 -12.98 3.55
C GLY A 661 13.56 -14.16 3.59
N LYS A 662 14.72 -13.98 4.22
CA LYS A 662 15.72 -15.05 4.40
C LYS A 662 15.20 -16.17 5.30
N ASP A 663 14.55 -15.84 6.41
CA ASP A 663 13.97 -16.82 7.32
C ASP A 663 12.83 -17.61 6.67
N LEU A 664 11.98 -16.94 5.88
CA LEU A 664 10.94 -17.59 5.11
C LEU A 664 11.55 -18.48 4.02
N TRP A 665 12.51 -17.97 3.26
CA TRP A 665 13.21 -18.73 2.21
C TRP A 665 13.84 -20.01 2.77
N ASN A 666 14.51 -19.92 3.92
CA ASN A 666 15.10 -21.07 4.61
C ASN A 666 14.07 -22.13 5.03
N LYS A 667 12.80 -21.75 5.21
CA LYS A 667 11.71 -22.69 5.53
C LYS A 667 11.09 -23.30 4.29
N VAL A 668 10.89 -22.52 3.22
CA VAL A 668 10.21 -22.99 1.99
C VAL A 668 11.13 -23.71 1.01
N SER A 669 12.44 -23.44 1.07
CA SER A 669 13.43 -24.09 0.20
C SER A 669 13.93 -25.45 0.72
N VAL A 670 13.37 -25.93 1.83
CA VAL A 670 13.70 -27.25 2.38
C VAL A 670 13.04 -28.33 1.51
N GLY A 671 13.87 -29.16 0.87
CA GLY A 671 13.38 -30.31 0.11
C GLY A 671 12.63 -31.32 1.00
N PRO A 672 11.73 -32.13 0.43
CA PRO A 672 11.03 -33.18 1.17
C PRO A 672 12.00 -34.14 1.89
N TYR A 673 11.59 -34.68 3.04
CA TYR A 673 12.40 -35.64 3.78
C TYR A 673 12.65 -36.90 2.94
N GLN A 674 13.92 -37.23 2.71
CA GLN A 674 14.32 -38.45 2.04
C GLN A 674 14.82 -39.48 3.06
N LYS A 675 14.40 -40.74 2.89
CA LYS A 675 14.88 -41.87 3.67
C LYS A 675 16.37 -42.08 3.35
N LYS A 676 17.23 -42.12 4.38
CA LYS A 676 18.63 -42.51 4.19
C LYS A 676 18.69 -44.02 4.04
N GLU A 677 18.92 -44.56 2.84
CA GLU A 677 19.27 -45.98 2.70
C GLU A 677 20.60 -46.21 2.00
N SER A 678 21.40 -47.03 2.67
CA SER A 678 22.62 -47.69 2.21
C SER A 678 22.34 -48.94 1.36
N ASP A 679 21.10 -49.15 0.90
CA ASP A 679 20.74 -50.30 0.08
C ASP A 679 20.53 -49.88 -1.37
N VAL A 680 21.61 -50.09 -2.12
CA VAL A 680 21.73 -49.99 -3.56
C VAL A 680 20.84 -51.07 -4.20
N SER A 681 19.53 -50.82 -4.43
CA SER A 681 18.76 -51.61 -5.43
C SER A 681 17.32 -51.20 -5.76
N SER A 682 16.74 -50.08 -5.30
CA SER A 682 15.41 -49.68 -5.80
C SER A 682 15.39 -48.27 -6.39
N ASP A 683 15.26 -48.22 -7.72
CA ASP A 683 14.95 -47.05 -8.56
C ASP A 683 13.54 -46.45 -8.29
N GLU A 684 13.00 -46.57 -7.08
CA GLU A 684 11.71 -45.97 -6.74
C GLU A 684 11.86 -44.91 -5.64
N GLU A 685 11.91 -43.68 -6.13
CA GLU A 685 11.82 -42.40 -5.43
C GLU A 685 10.42 -42.21 -4.80
N THR A 686 9.88 -43.23 -4.13
CA THR A 686 8.55 -43.14 -3.52
C THR A 686 8.62 -42.29 -2.26
N ALA A 687 7.76 -41.27 -2.18
CA ALA A 687 7.65 -40.42 -1.00
C ALA A 687 7.32 -41.25 0.26
N PRO A 688 7.91 -40.91 1.42
CA PRO A 688 7.75 -41.72 2.62
C PRO A 688 6.33 -41.60 3.19
N ARG A 689 5.67 -42.73 3.45
CA ARG A 689 4.54 -42.81 4.41
C ARG A 689 4.94 -42.21 5.77
N VAL A 690 4.13 -41.28 6.27
CA VAL A 690 4.43 -40.47 7.46
C VAL A 690 3.40 -40.71 8.56
N MET A 691 3.86 -41.10 9.75
CA MET A 691 3.03 -41.06 10.95
C MET A 691 3.28 -39.74 11.69
N ALA A 692 2.35 -38.81 11.61
CA ALA A 692 2.40 -37.55 12.34
C ALA A 692 1.82 -37.72 13.75
N CYS A 693 2.45 -37.09 14.74
CA CYS A 693 2.01 -37.07 16.12
C CYS A 693 1.97 -35.63 16.63
N CYS A 694 0.87 -35.23 17.26
CA CYS A 694 0.77 -33.96 17.95
C CYS A 694 0.32 -34.14 19.40
N TRP A 695 0.85 -33.30 20.28
CA TRP A 695 0.44 -33.20 21.67
C TRP A 695 -0.14 -31.79 21.88
N GLY A 696 -1.35 -31.71 22.44
CA GLY A 696 -2.04 -30.44 22.60
C GLY A 696 -3.06 -30.43 23.74
N PRO A 697 -3.74 -29.29 23.97
CA PRO A 697 -4.76 -29.14 25.02
C PRO A 697 -6.07 -29.89 24.72
N GLY A 698 -6.15 -30.61 23.59
CA GLY A 698 -7.33 -31.34 23.14
C GLY A 698 -7.70 -32.53 24.03
N LYS A 699 -8.92 -33.04 23.86
CA LYS A 699 -9.40 -34.30 24.45
C LYS A 699 -9.68 -35.29 23.31
N PRO A 700 -8.80 -36.29 23.07
CA PRO A 700 -7.63 -36.65 23.85
C PRO A 700 -6.38 -35.80 23.52
N ALA A 701 -5.44 -35.78 24.47
CA ALA A 701 -4.29 -34.87 24.43
C ALA A 701 -3.22 -35.27 23.39
N THR A 702 -3.23 -36.50 22.91
CA THR A 702 -2.24 -37.01 21.95
C THR A 702 -2.93 -37.69 20.78
N THR A 703 -2.71 -37.17 19.59
CA THR A 703 -3.29 -37.66 18.34
C THR A 703 -2.17 -38.10 17.41
N PHE A 704 -2.36 -39.26 16.80
CA PHE A 704 -1.52 -39.79 15.73
C PHE A 704 -2.33 -39.82 14.45
N VAL A 705 -1.72 -39.42 13.34
CA VAL A 705 -2.32 -39.43 12.01
C VAL A 705 -1.36 -40.17 11.10
N MET A 706 -1.86 -41.17 10.38
CA MET A 706 -1.11 -41.88 9.36
C MET A 706 -1.38 -41.24 8.01
N LEU A 707 -0.32 -40.86 7.30
CA LEU A 707 -0.37 -40.34 5.94
C LEU A 707 0.28 -41.33 4.98
N ASP A 708 -0.36 -41.56 3.83
CA ASP A 708 0.23 -42.38 2.77
C ASP A 708 1.40 -41.65 2.06
N SER A 709 1.85 -42.19 0.92
CA SER A 709 2.88 -41.54 0.10
C SER A 709 2.38 -40.33 -0.70
N SER A 710 1.07 -40.15 -0.87
CA SER A 710 0.48 -38.97 -1.52
C SER A 710 0.22 -37.81 -0.55
N GLY A 711 0.27 -38.07 0.75
CA GLY A 711 -0.04 -37.10 1.80
C GLY A 711 -1.50 -37.16 2.27
N GLU A 712 -2.26 -38.15 1.82
CA GLU A 712 -3.64 -38.39 2.22
C GLU A 712 -3.72 -39.10 3.58
N VAL A 713 -4.77 -38.78 4.34
CA VAL A 713 -5.00 -39.36 5.66
C VAL A 713 -5.54 -40.77 5.51
N LEU A 714 -4.77 -41.76 5.98
CA LEU A 714 -5.18 -43.17 6.01
C LEU A 714 -5.96 -43.52 7.28
N ASP A 715 -5.47 -43.08 8.45
CA ASP A 715 -6.04 -43.47 9.74
C ASP A 715 -5.63 -42.48 10.84
N VAL A 716 -6.42 -42.42 11.92
CA VAL A 716 -6.22 -41.52 13.06
C VAL A 716 -6.35 -42.29 14.36
N LEU A 717 -5.30 -42.23 15.19
CA LEU A 717 -5.28 -42.84 16.52
C LEU A 717 -5.24 -41.80 17.63
N TYR A 718 -6.22 -41.90 18.51
CA TYR A 718 -6.37 -41.06 19.68
C TYR A 718 -5.88 -41.75 20.96
N THR A 719 -4.92 -41.12 21.65
CA THR A 719 -4.35 -41.61 22.92
C THR A 719 -4.46 -40.57 24.02
N ALA A 720 -5.09 -40.94 25.13
CA ALA A 720 -5.32 -40.03 26.26
C ALA A 720 -4.32 -40.25 27.39
N ALA A 721 -3.76 -41.46 27.47
CA ALA A 721 -2.98 -41.94 28.61
C ALA A 721 -1.50 -42.13 28.31
N LEU A 722 -1.08 -42.02 27.05
CA LEU A 722 0.29 -42.28 26.62
C LEU A 722 1.32 -41.42 27.38
N THR A 723 0.99 -40.14 27.61
CA THR A 723 1.85 -39.19 28.33
C THR A 723 1.63 -39.17 29.84
N LEU A 724 0.71 -39.98 30.39
CA LEU A 724 0.50 -40.06 31.84
C LEU A 724 1.76 -40.59 32.55
N ARG A 725 2.11 -39.95 33.66
CA ARG A 725 3.26 -40.30 34.52
C ARG A 725 2.87 -40.59 35.97
N SER A 726 1.63 -41.04 36.16
CA SER A 726 1.08 -41.40 37.47
C SER A 726 1.63 -42.76 37.96
N GLN A 727 1.89 -42.87 39.26
CA GLN A 727 2.26 -44.15 39.89
C GLN A 727 1.06 -45.04 40.20
N ASN A 728 -0.17 -44.55 39.96
CA ASN A 728 -1.38 -45.34 40.15
C ASN A 728 -1.42 -46.52 39.17
N VAL A 729 -1.72 -47.71 39.69
CA VAL A 729 -1.83 -48.96 38.90
C VAL A 729 -2.82 -48.80 37.74
N HIS A 730 -3.93 -48.10 37.97
CA HIS A 730 -4.94 -47.84 36.95
C HIS A 730 -4.41 -46.99 35.78
N ASP A 731 -3.59 -45.97 36.07
CA ASP A 731 -3.03 -45.09 35.04
C ASP A 731 -1.89 -45.77 34.29
N GLN A 732 -1.09 -46.60 34.97
CA GLN A 732 -0.08 -47.45 34.34
C GLN A 732 -0.71 -48.46 33.38
N GLN A 733 -1.86 -49.05 33.74
CA GLN A 733 -2.58 -49.96 32.85
C GLN A 733 -3.13 -49.22 31.63
N ARG A 734 -3.70 -48.03 31.80
CA ARG A 734 -4.16 -47.18 30.68
C ARG A 734 -3.01 -46.80 29.74
N LYS A 735 -1.84 -46.44 30.29
CA LYS A 735 -0.64 -46.15 29.50
C LYS A 735 -0.21 -47.37 28.68
N LYS A 736 -0.13 -48.56 29.30
CA LYS A 736 0.20 -49.81 28.59
C LYS A 736 -0.77 -50.12 27.47
N ASN A 737 -2.07 -49.92 27.70
CA ASN A 737 -3.09 -50.12 26.67
C ASN A 737 -2.88 -49.16 25.48
N ASP A 738 -2.61 -47.88 25.73
CA ASP A 738 -2.33 -46.90 24.67
C ASP A 738 -0.99 -47.22 23.95
N GLN A 739 0.05 -47.67 24.66
CA GLN A 739 1.30 -48.15 24.04
C GLN A 739 1.06 -49.33 23.09
N GLN A 740 0.21 -50.29 23.47
CA GLN A 740 -0.16 -51.42 22.61
C GLN A 740 -0.99 -50.97 21.39
N ARG A 741 -1.87 -49.98 21.55
CA ARG A 741 -2.64 -49.42 20.42
C ARG A 741 -1.73 -48.70 19.43
N VAL A 742 -0.75 -47.93 19.91
CA VAL A 742 0.26 -47.29 19.05
C VAL A 742 1.15 -48.34 18.37
N LEU A 743 1.54 -49.40 19.09
CA LEU A 743 2.31 -50.51 18.52
C LEU A 743 1.55 -51.17 17.37
N LYS A 744 0.26 -51.48 17.58
CA LYS A 744 -0.60 -52.04 16.55
C LYS A 744 -0.72 -51.10 15.35
N PHE A 745 -0.97 -49.81 15.60
CA PHE A 745 -1.08 -48.78 14.56
C PHE A 745 0.19 -48.68 13.70
N MET A 746 1.38 -48.71 14.32
CA MET A 746 2.65 -48.75 13.60
C MET A 746 2.86 -50.05 12.82
N THR A 747 2.37 -51.19 13.34
CA THR A 747 2.49 -52.49 12.68
C THR A 747 1.61 -52.58 11.45
N ASP A 748 0.36 -52.11 11.56
CA ASP A 748 -0.66 -52.17 10.51
C ASP A 748 -0.28 -51.25 9.34
N HIS A 749 0.23 -50.04 9.63
CA HIS A 749 0.49 -49.01 8.60
C HIS A 749 1.95 -48.87 8.16
N GLN A 750 2.89 -49.46 8.91
CA GLN A 750 4.34 -49.46 8.62
C GLN A 750 4.88 -48.08 8.20
N PRO A 751 4.81 -47.04 9.05
CA PRO A 751 5.31 -45.71 8.69
C PRO A 751 6.82 -45.73 8.43
N HIS A 752 7.27 -45.01 7.41
CA HIS A 752 8.70 -44.85 7.13
C HIS A 752 9.35 -43.79 8.03
N VAL A 753 8.58 -42.79 8.43
CA VAL A 753 9.02 -41.71 9.31
C VAL A 753 7.92 -41.36 10.30
N VAL A 754 8.32 -41.04 11.54
CA VAL A 754 7.43 -40.51 12.56
C VAL A 754 7.78 -39.05 12.82
N VAL A 755 6.82 -38.16 12.63
CA VAL A 755 6.99 -36.71 12.82
C VAL A 755 6.26 -36.28 14.08
N LEU A 756 6.96 -35.64 15.01
CA LEU A 756 6.37 -35.14 16.26
C LEU A 756 6.32 -33.62 16.27
N GLY A 757 5.12 -33.05 16.35
CA GLY A 757 4.91 -31.61 16.59
C GLY A 757 5.30 -31.24 18.02
N ALA A 758 6.33 -30.40 18.17
CA ALA A 758 6.85 -29.97 19.47
C ALA A 758 6.19 -28.64 19.91
N VAL A 759 5.33 -28.72 20.93
CA VAL A 759 4.62 -27.53 21.48
C VAL A 759 5.17 -27.11 22.84
N ASN A 760 5.62 -28.06 23.67
CA ASN A 760 6.25 -27.78 24.95
C ASN A 760 7.23 -28.90 25.38
N LEU A 761 7.84 -28.76 26.55
CA LEU A 761 8.82 -29.72 27.06
C LEU A 761 8.26 -31.15 27.22
N SER A 762 6.95 -31.33 27.39
CA SER A 762 6.33 -32.66 27.50
C SER A 762 6.49 -33.49 26.23
N CYS A 763 6.64 -32.86 25.06
CA CYS A 763 6.90 -33.55 23.79
C CYS A 763 8.22 -34.36 23.83
N THR A 764 9.22 -33.97 24.62
CA THR A 764 10.45 -34.76 24.80
C THR A 764 10.15 -36.14 25.39
N ARG A 765 9.24 -36.20 26.36
CA ARG A 765 8.84 -37.46 27.00
C ARG A 765 7.95 -38.30 26.10
N LEU A 766 7.10 -37.65 25.31
CA LEU A 766 6.27 -38.32 24.31
C LEU A 766 7.15 -38.93 23.20
N LYS A 767 8.19 -38.20 22.77
CA LYS A 767 9.21 -38.74 21.88
C LYS A 767 9.79 -40.04 22.45
N ASP A 768 10.24 -40.03 23.70
CA ASP A 768 10.80 -41.22 24.35
C ASP A 768 9.78 -42.37 24.40
N ASP A 769 8.51 -42.11 24.75
CA ASP A 769 7.45 -43.14 24.75
C ASP A 769 7.22 -43.74 23.34
N ILE A 770 7.25 -42.90 22.30
CA ILE A 770 7.13 -43.34 20.90
C ILE A 770 8.34 -44.19 20.50
N TYR A 771 9.56 -43.80 20.89
CA TYR A 771 10.77 -44.59 20.66
C TYR A 771 10.75 -45.94 21.39
N GLU A 772 10.26 -45.99 22.63
CA GLU A 772 10.10 -47.26 23.37
C GLU A 772 9.15 -48.22 22.64
N VAL A 773 8.03 -47.70 22.13
CA VAL A 773 7.09 -48.48 21.32
C VAL A 773 7.74 -48.93 20.00
N GLY A 774 8.48 -48.03 19.34
CA GLY A 774 9.22 -48.34 18.11
C GLY A 774 10.32 -49.40 18.29
N LEU A 775 11.08 -49.35 19.39
CA LEU A 775 12.08 -50.37 19.72
C LEU A 775 11.43 -51.74 19.96
N SER A 776 10.22 -51.76 20.53
CA SER A 776 9.48 -53.00 20.75
C SER A 776 9.08 -53.70 19.44
N LEU A 777 8.96 -52.96 18.32
CA LEU A 777 8.78 -53.53 16.97
C LEU A 777 10.04 -54.22 16.44
N LEU A 778 11.23 -53.73 16.79
CA LEU A 778 12.50 -54.26 16.31
C LEU A 778 12.96 -55.50 17.10
N THR A 779 12.43 -55.70 18.32
CA THR A 779 12.76 -56.83 19.19
C THR A 779 11.78 -58.02 19.07
N CYS A 780 10.66 -57.82 18.36
CA CYS A 780 9.70 -58.87 18.00
C CYS A 780 9.98 -59.34 16.57
#